data_AF-A0AAW0EWA7-F1
#
_entry.id   AF-A0AAW0EWA7-F1
#
_cell.length_a   1.000
_cell.length_b   1.000
_cell.length_c   1.000
_cell.angle_alpha   90.00
_cell.angle_beta   90.00
_cell.angle_gamma   90.00
#
_symmetry.space_group_name_H-M   'P 1'
#
loop_
_entity.id
_entity.type
_entity.pdbx_description
1 polymer ?
#
loop_
_entity_poly.entity_id
_entity_poly.type
_entity_poly.pdbx_seq_one_letter_code
_entity_poly.pdbx_strand_id
1 'polypeptide(L)'
;MDVQGACLTTALLLNTLYLSVVPIPNFNESLLGVHAFNLSCVDVHLGGVGASWLANTSYAGTTDGGAFRCRANVTAHAYSGVVWANVSVRPSEVRLTRTAASLPDSSLQCLTGASKVDACSMDAAVEAFYAEPPDPLIDLVLSRLRESMNQHLSDYVCKVLVPRVQAAMMNNTFPFQPPPTDSGERTMIDVTASPLLRAAMTIARRLNISGTVFTTEAQRRRVSVGVFLRGPPQARYAGAVVPALPWQSAVDWAQGLVDAYVEHAVPHPFPVYGLPEGAIDLVAEWNASVPVRLEFDVDFGIASSADNWVALYRDAGVSIANLRVQWGTDGLGTLTSLEIAPQVEALLNSRLAALLRSRSNSSSSSSSSSSDSSSSNDGGDVVRLSMGKNAVVHDAPLVLPLLAIGVVGCVAGALVVARNLRLHATQPVLCMATGSPISPLRLVAEDACLIGGALLCALLFAASNTMTGATVVLGDELHTYAFSLWNTVTDLWQAGLIPLSVCVFVFSGVYPYVKLVSLAAFTVCAHRPESRALAVIDYLGKLSLIDTFALMVMVSGLEIPYVADVVIHRSFYLFLSATILSIALGNYATQLWRAGTSLRCEGHGSTAGGGGGGYVAVAAEDVGDAAAPLNPPPVGTLLPRSSPGAVPRAHFVVDGQSPWRRRAAACVTHAPALALLACSVPAWLLPSLRYRIGGFARLLTPDSKALSLSTLSTLNGRRDAQAVHVVALFTILVAPVLYVALYPRCAFLASWCAADVLVIACVAGLLQLHQFVTFVLGDGMNDVYTARATLLWPMLLVAAGALLVWGYIARTIRGGGRPCTDPTRATSPA
;
A
#
# COMPACT_ATOMS: atom_id res chain seq x y z
N MET A 1 0.01 -22.86 23.89
CA MET A 1 0.81 -23.85 24.64
C MET A 1 2.02 -23.12 25.18
N ASP A 2 2.19 -23.22 26.50
CA ASP A 2 3.31 -22.83 27.37
C ASP A 2 3.71 -21.35 27.47
N VAL A 3 2.94 -20.58 28.28
CA VAL A 3 3.35 -19.29 28.87
C VAL A 3 3.84 -19.47 30.33
N GLN A 4 3.89 -20.71 30.85
CA GLN A 4 4.19 -20.99 32.27
C GLN A 4 5.68 -20.95 32.66
N GLY A 5 6.61 -20.61 31.75
CA GLY A 5 8.05 -20.62 32.02
C GLY A 5 8.71 -19.27 32.40
N ALA A 6 7.98 -18.16 32.36
CA ALA A 6 8.59 -16.81 32.31
C ALA A 6 8.89 -16.16 33.67
N CYS A 7 9.39 -16.92 34.64
CA CYS A 7 9.77 -16.37 35.95
C CYS A 7 11.19 -16.73 36.39
N LEU A 8 12.07 -15.72 36.35
CA LEU A 8 13.39 -15.63 36.97
C LEU A 8 14.49 -16.50 36.35
N THR A 9 14.84 -16.29 35.09
CA THR A 9 15.80 -17.17 34.40
C THR A 9 17.24 -16.62 34.34
N THR A 10 17.60 -15.55 35.06
CA THR A 10 18.73 -14.72 34.59
C THR A 10 20.14 -15.06 35.10
N ALA A 11 20.31 -15.86 36.16
CA ALA A 11 21.68 -16.12 36.65
C ALA A 11 22.27 -17.48 36.22
N LEU A 12 21.47 -18.38 35.65
CA LEU A 12 21.76 -19.82 35.73
C LEU A 12 21.53 -20.63 34.44
N LEU A 13 21.45 -19.98 33.27
CA LEU A 13 21.39 -20.68 31.98
C LEU A 13 22.67 -20.50 31.14
N LEU A 14 23.74 -20.00 31.75
CA LEU A 14 25.06 -20.01 31.15
C LEU A 14 25.65 -21.40 31.38
N ASN A 15 25.81 -22.18 30.30
CA ASN A 15 26.45 -23.50 30.39
C ASN A 15 27.84 -23.41 31.03
N THR A 16 28.51 -22.27 30.85
CA THR A 16 29.72 -21.85 31.57
C THR A 16 29.66 -20.35 31.85
N LEU A 17 29.98 -19.92 33.07
CA LEU A 17 30.13 -18.51 33.46
C LEU A 17 31.61 -18.25 33.72
N TYR A 18 32.21 -17.33 32.95
CA TYR A 18 33.59 -16.85 33.16
C TYR A 18 33.59 -15.35 33.45
N LEU A 19 33.98 -14.95 34.66
CA LEU A 19 34.11 -13.54 35.04
C LEU A 19 35.55 -13.25 35.44
N SER A 20 36.20 -12.28 34.80
CA SER A 20 37.62 -11.99 35.01
C SER A 20 37.90 -11.16 36.27
N VAL A 21 37.02 -10.22 36.65
CA VAL A 21 37.16 -9.41 37.88
C VAL A 21 35.78 -9.09 38.45
N VAL A 22 35.48 -9.61 39.64
CA VAL A 22 34.24 -9.34 40.38
C VAL A 22 34.60 -8.69 41.73
N PRO A 23 34.54 -7.36 41.86
CA PRO A 23 34.75 -6.71 43.14
C PRO A 23 33.55 -6.97 44.06
N ILE A 24 33.80 -7.24 45.34
CA ILE A 24 32.77 -7.31 46.38
C ILE A 24 32.78 -5.96 47.13
N PRO A 25 31.88 -5.03 46.77
CA PRO A 25 31.89 -3.70 47.35
C PRO A 25 31.61 -3.77 48.86
N ASN A 26 32.28 -2.90 49.61
CA ASN A 26 32.13 -2.76 51.07
C ASN A 26 32.56 -3.98 51.91
N PHE A 27 33.37 -4.90 51.36
CA PHE A 27 34.01 -5.91 52.18
C PHE A 27 35.06 -5.25 53.08
N ASN A 28 34.77 -5.20 54.38
CA ASN A 28 35.63 -4.64 55.40
C ASN A 28 35.38 -5.34 56.74
N GLU A 29 36.15 -6.39 57.01
CA GLU A 29 35.95 -7.26 58.17
C GLU A 29 37.22 -7.31 59.03
N SER A 30 37.05 -7.39 60.34
CA SER A 30 38.16 -7.52 61.29
C SER A 30 37.96 -8.72 62.20
N LEU A 31 38.94 -9.63 62.23
CA LEU A 31 38.91 -10.84 63.04
C LEU A 31 40.28 -11.04 63.69
N LEU A 32 40.32 -11.12 65.03
CA LEU A 32 41.54 -11.42 65.80
C LEU A 32 42.73 -10.47 65.50
N GLY A 33 42.46 -9.19 65.22
CA GLY A 33 43.49 -8.19 64.87
C GLY A 33 43.98 -8.25 63.42
N VAL A 34 43.39 -9.11 62.60
CA VAL A 34 43.54 -9.16 61.14
C VAL A 34 42.39 -8.38 60.52
N HIS A 35 42.68 -7.36 59.73
CA HIS A 35 41.71 -6.51 59.07
C HIS A 35 41.77 -6.75 57.55
N ALA A 36 40.72 -7.31 56.98
CA ALA A 36 40.62 -7.67 55.58
C ALA A 36 39.64 -6.72 54.86
N PHE A 37 40.07 -6.10 53.77
CA PHE A 37 39.27 -5.16 53.00
C PHE A 37 39.50 -5.32 51.49
N ASN A 38 38.57 -4.80 50.68
CA ASN A 38 38.68 -4.80 49.22
C ASN A 38 38.81 -6.21 48.62
N LEU A 39 37.88 -7.10 48.97
CA LEU A 39 37.80 -8.44 48.41
C LEU A 39 37.35 -8.37 46.93
N SER A 40 38.16 -8.92 46.03
CA SER A 40 37.84 -9.04 44.60
C SER A 40 38.15 -10.45 44.12
N CYS A 41 37.22 -11.07 43.39
CA CYS A 41 37.45 -12.37 42.76
C CYS A 41 37.95 -12.18 41.32
N VAL A 42 39.18 -12.64 41.07
CA VAL A 42 39.86 -12.64 39.79
C VAL A 42 39.79 -14.07 39.24
N ASP A 43 39.19 -14.29 38.09
CA ASP A 43 38.90 -15.64 37.54
C ASP A 43 37.84 -16.42 38.33
N VAL A 44 36.58 -16.11 38.06
CA VAL A 44 35.42 -16.90 38.47
C VAL A 44 34.98 -17.77 37.31
N HIS A 45 35.13 -19.09 37.46
CA HIS A 45 34.70 -20.08 36.49
C HIS A 45 33.65 -20.99 37.12
N LEU A 46 32.41 -20.96 36.63
CA LEU A 46 31.37 -21.92 37.02
C LEU A 46 30.94 -22.72 35.78
N GLY A 47 31.07 -24.04 35.84
CA GLY A 47 30.68 -24.97 34.79
C GLY A 47 29.34 -25.63 35.08
N GLY A 48 28.59 -25.91 34.01
CA GLY A 48 27.33 -26.63 34.06
C GLY A 48 26.25 -25.90 34.85
N VAL A 49 26.25 -24.56 34.83
CA VAL A 49 25.25 -23.80 35.57
C VAL A 49 23.91 -23.98 34.87
N GLY A 50 22.99 -24.63 35.58
CA GLY A 50 21.65 -24.95 35.10
C GLY A 50 20.61 -24.43 36.09
N ALA A 51 19.54 -23.88 35.55
CA ALA A 51 18.33 -23.68 36.32
C ALA A 51 17.12 -24.29 35.62
N SER A 52 16.32 -24.98 36.41
CA SER A 52 15.03 -25.50 35.97
C SER A 52 13.93 -24.77 36.75
N TRP A 53 12.91 -24.31 36.03
CA TRP A 53 11.79 -23.58 36.61
C TRP A 53 10.52 -24.35 36.31
N LEU A 54 9.99 -25.04 37.32
CA LEU A 54 8.65 -25.59 37.33
C LEU A 54 7.70 -24.58 37.98
N ALA A 55 6.40 -24.66 37.70
CA ALA A 55 5.39 -23.69 38.14
C ALA A 55 5.47 -23.33 39.64
N ASN A 56 5.85 -24.29 40.49
CA ASN A 56 5.90 -24.13 41.95
C ASN A 56 7.32 -24.25 42.55
N THR A 57 8.30 -24.74 41.76
CA THR A 57 9.64 -25.07 42.24
C THR A 57 10.68 -24.56 41.25
N SER A 58 11.69 -23.88 41.80
CA SER A 58 12.83 -23.41 41.03
C SER A 58 14.12 -24.03 41.54
N TYR A 59 14.94 -24.46 40.60
CA TYR A 59 16.20 -25.15 40.83
C TYR A 59 17.30 -24.30 40.24
N ALA A 60 18.35 -24.07 41.01
CA ALA A 60 19.54 -23.35 40.65
C ALA A 60 20.73 -24.22 41.04
N GLY A 61 21.50 -24.72 40.09
CA GLY A 61 22.63 -25.59 40.41
C GLY A 61 23.76 -25.47 39.42
N THR A 62 24.89 -26.04 39.80
CA THR A 62 26.03 -26.25 38.89
C THR A 62 26.25 -27.74 38.82
N THR A 63 26.28 -28.31 37.61
CA THR A 63 26.49 -29.75 37.40
C THR A 63 27.97 -30.10 37.39
N ASP A 64 28.83 -29.18 36.97
CA ASP A 64 30.26 -29.44 36.73
C ASP A 64 31.15 -28.78 37.80
N GLY A 65 30.56 -28.09 38.77
CA GLY A 65 31.29 -27.32 39.77
C GLY A 65 31.86 -26.00 39.23
N GLY A 66 32.92 -25.51 39.84
CA GLY A 66 33.60 -24.27 39.47
C GLY A 66 34.81 -23.98 40.34
N ALA A 67 35.55 -22.93 39.97
CA ALA A 67 36.68 -22.42 40.73
C ALA A 67 36.63 -20.89 40.75
N PHE A 68 36.96 -20.32 41.90
CA PHE A 68 37.06 -18.89 42.14
C PHE A 68 38.46 -18.63 42.67
N ARG A 69 39.14 -17.64 42.12
CA ARG A 69 40.34 -17.10 42.75
C ARG A 69 40.01 -15.72 43.27
N CYS A 70 40.13 -15.50 44.57
CA CYS A 70 39.82 -14.21 45.18
C CYS A 70 41.03 -13.63 45.87
N ARG A 71 41.12 -12.31 45.92
CA ARG A 71 42.14 -11.56 46.63
C ARG A 71 41.50 -10.55 47.55
N ALA A 72 42.05 -10.38 48.75
CA ALA A 72 41.69 -9.33 49.68
C ALA A 72 42.95 -8.66 50.22
N ASN A 73 42.89 -7.36 50.47
CA ASN A 73 43.95 -6.65 51.15
C ASN A 73 43.83 -6.94 52.65
N VAL A 74 44.93 -7.34 53.29
CA VAL A 74 44.95 -7.73 54.69
C VAL A 74 46.02 -6.95 55.44
N THR A 75 45.62 -6.36 56.56
CA THR A 75 46.52 -5.72 57.52
C THR A 75 46.43 -6.42 58.87
N ALA A 76 47.55 -6.89 59.40
CA ALA A 76 47.63 -7.60 60.68
C ALA A 76 48.94 -7.29 61.40
N HIS A 77 48.88 -6.63 62.55
CA HIS A 77 50.08 -6.13 63.26
C HIS A 77 51.04 -5.34 62.34
N ALA A 78 52.17 -5.94 61.97
CA ALA A 78 53.18 -5.35 61.08
C ALA A 78 53.07 -5.84 59.61
N TYR A 79 52.19 -6.79 59.34
CA TYR A 79 51.93 -7.32 58.01
C TYR A 79 50.91 -6.45 57.27
N SER A 80 51.24 -6.05 56.06
CA SER A 80 50.33 -5.39 55.11
C SER A 80 50.58 -6.00 53.74
N GLY A 81 49.62 -6.77 53.24
CA GLY A 81 49.76 -7.51 51.99
C GLY A 81 48.43 -7.91 51.39
N VAL A 82 48.48 -8.73 50.36
CA VAL A 82 47.31 -9.30 49.68
C VAL A 82 47.23 -10.78 50.03
N VAL A 83 46.06 -11.23 50.48
CA VAL A 83 45.79 -12.65 50.68
C VAL A 83 44.95 -13.15 49.52
N TRP A 84 45.42 -14.20 48.88
CA TRP A 84 44.72 -14.92 47.83
C TRP A 84 44.02 -16.15 48.38
N ALA A 85 42.84 -16.45 47.85
CA ALA A 85 41.98 -17.56 48.20
C ALA A 85 41.57 -18.29 46.91
N ASN A 86 42.01 -19.53 46.75
CA ASN A 86 41.50 -20.41 45.70
C ASN A 86 40.37 -21.23 46.28
N VAL A 87 39.16 -21.06 45.77
CA VAL A 87 37.95 -21.74 46.23
C VAL A 87 37.44 -22.60 45.09
N SER A 88 37.32 -23.91 45.31
CA SER A 88 36.59 -24.78 44.39
C SER A 88 35.18 -25.04 44.91
N VAL A 89 34.23 -25.06 43.98
CA VAL A 89 32.84 -25.40 44.22
C VAL A 89 32.58 -26.67 43.46
N ARG A 90 32.15 -27.71 44.17
CA ARG A 90 31.71 -28.97 43.57
C ARG A 90 30.27 -28.83 43.07
N PRO A 91 29.76 -29.82 42.32
CA PRO A 91 28.38 -29.81 41.87
C PRO A 91 27.44 -29.55 43.04
N SER A 92 26.63 -28.52 42.91
CA SER A 92 25.82 -27.97 44.01
C SER A 92 24.42 -27.62 43.52
N GLU A 93 23.45 -27.70 44.43
CA GLU A 93 22.03 -27.51 44.13
C GLU A 93 21.38 -26.61 45.19
N VAL A 94 20.74 -25.54 44.74
CA VAL A 94 19.91 -24.64 45.52
C VAL A 94 18.49 -24.71 44.97
N ARG A 95 17.55 -25.14 45.81
CA ARG A 95 16.12 -25.20 45.52
C ARG A 95 15.41 -24.05 46.21
N LEU A 96 14.71 -23.25 45.41
CA LEU A 96 13.83 -22.20 45.87
C LEU A 96 12.39 -22.62 45.53
N THR A 97 11.51 -22.76 46.52
CA THR A 97 10.07 -22.87 46.25
C THR A 97 9.43 -21.50 46.20
N ARG A 98 8.39 -21.44 45.37
CA ARG A 98 7.51 -20.28 45.30
C ARG A 98 6.18 -20.66 45.91
N THR A 99 5.72 -19.86 46.86
CA THR A 99 4.32 -19.92 47.26
C THR A 99 3.54 -19.07 46.27
N ALA A 100 2.89 -19.71 45.30
CA ALA A 100 1.93 -19.03 44.45
C ALA A 100 0.82 -18.47 45.34
N ALA A 101 0.68 -17.14 45.40
CA ALA A 101 -0.51 -16.55 46.00
C ALA A 101 -1.69 -16.98 45.12
N SER A 102 -2.60 -17.78 45.69
CA SER A 102 -3.76 -18.32 44.99
C SER A 102 -4.74 -17.19 44.63
N LEU A 103 -4.48 -16.44 43.57
CA LEU A 103 -5.53 -15.70 42.87
C LEU A 103 -6.05 -16.56 41.71
N PRO A 104 -7.33 -17.01 41.73
CA PRO A 104 -7.80 -18.07 40.84
C PRO A 104 -7.85 -17.77 39.33
N ASP A 105 -7.69 -16.54 38.83
CA ASP A 105 -8.08 -16.24 37.44
C ASP A 105 -7.20 -15.27 36.65
N SER A 106 -6.04 -14.82 37.16
CA SER A 106 -5.14 -13.97 36.37
C SER A 106 -4.05 -14.80 35.70
N SER A 107 -4.00 -14.78 34.36
CA SER A 107 -2.91 -15.34 33.53
C SER A 107 -1.51 -14.74 33.81
N LEU A 108 -1.42 -13.72 34.69
CA LEU A 108 -0.20 -13.16 35.25
C LEU A 108 0.26 -13.92 36.52
N GLN A 109 0.54 -15.23 36.41
CA GLN A 109 1.00 -16.07 37.53
C GLN A 109 2.47 -15.81 37.96
N CYS A 110 3.11 -14.76 37.46
CA CYS A 110 4.53 -14.52 37.68
C CYS A 110 4.90 -13.52 38.79
N LEU A 111 3.90 -13.01 39.52
CA LEU A 111 4.12 -12.15 40.69
C LEU A 111 4.19 -12.99 41.96
N THR A 112 5.37 -13.52 42.27
CA THR A 112 5.61 -14.19 43.56
C THR A 112 5.96 -13.14 44.60
N GLY A 113 5.03 -12.86 45.51
CA GLY A 113 5.29 -12.03 46.70
C GLY A 113 6.06 -12.77 47.81
N ALA A 114 6.22 -14.09 47.69
CA ALA A 114 7.04 -14.89 48.60
C ALA A 114 7.75 -16.03 47.88
N SER A 115 9.05 -16.17 48.17
CA SER A 115 9.86 -17.35 47.86
C SER A 115 10.42 -17.91 49.17
N LYS A 116 10.71 -19.20 49.21
CA LYS A 116 11.35 -19.88 50.33
C LYS A 116 12.51 -20.72 49.82
N VAL A 117 13.66 -20.66 50.49
CA VAL A 117 14.75 -21.61 50.23
C VAL A 117 14.32 -22.97 50.79
N ASP A 118 14.08 -23.93 49.90
CA ASP A 118 13.56 -25.26 50.23
C ASP A 118 14.69 -26.23 50.57
N ALA A 119 15.76 -26.17 49.78
CA ALA A 119 16.99 -26.91 50.02
C ALA A 119 18.18 -26.09 49.51
N CYS A 120 19.29 -26.09 50.23
CA CYS A 120 20.54 -25.52 49.75
C CYS A 120 21.65 -26.49 50.09
N SER A 121 22.24 -27.09 49.06
CA SER A 121 23.34 -28.04 49.15
C SER A 121 24.50 -27.50 48.32
N MET A 122 25.40 -26.77 48.97
CA MET A 122 26.60 -26.24 48.32
C MET A 122 27.85 -26.86 48.94
N ASP A 123 28.59 -27.64 48.17
CA ASP A 123 29.89 -28.18 48.56
C ASP A 123 30.99 -27.26 48.01
N ALA A 124 31.42 -26.30 48.84
CA ALA A 124 32.46 -25.35 48.51
C ALA A 124 33.63 -25.54 49.47
N ALA A 125 34.85 -25.56 48.94
CA ALA A 125 36.06 -25.72 49.72
C ALA A 125 37.13 -24.73 49.27
N VAL A 126 37.81 -24.13 50.24
CA VAL A 126 39.04 -23.38 50.03
C VAL A 126 40.18 -24.37 49.82
N GLU A 127 40.75 -24.38 48.63
CA GLU A 127 41.88 -25.22 48.23
C GLU A 127 43.22 -24.68 48.74
N ALA A 128 43.38 -23.37 48.74
CA ALA A 128 44.59 -22.72 49.22
C ALA A 128 44.34 -21.28 49.64
N PHE A 129 45.02 -20.88 50.72
CA PHE A 129 45.27 -19.49 51.04
C PHE A 129 46.77 -19.24 50.90
N TYR A 130 47.15 -18.11 50.34
CA TYR A 130 48.54 -17.66 50.36
C TYR A 130 48.63 -16.14 50.44
N ALA A 131 49.64 -15.67 51.16
CA ALA A 131 49.93 -14.27 51.41
C ALA A 131 50.97 -13.74 50.42
N GLU A 132 50.79 -12.49 49.99
CA GLU A 132 51.72 -11.78 49.10
C GLU A 132 52.04 -10.39 49.69
N PRO A 133 53.29 -10.17 50.19
CA PRO A 133 54.40 -11.12 50.25
C PRO A 133 54.16 -12.29 51.25
N PRO A 134 54.82 -13.44 51.08
CA PRO A 134 54.66 -14.59 51.97
C PRO A 134 55.23 -14.27 53.35
N ASP A 135 54.49 -14.64 54.40
CA ASP A 135 54.89 -14.47 55.80
C ASP A 135 54.53 -15.74 56.59
N PRO A 136 55.48 -16.36 57.30
CA PRO A 136 55.27 -17.66 57.94
C PRO A 136 54.25 -17.61 59.09
N LEU A 137 54.09 -16.46 59.74
CA LEU A 137 53.10 -16.28 60.81
C LEU A 137 51.70 -16.11 60.21
N ILE A 138 51.58 -15.37 59.11
CA ILE A 138 50.34 -15.27 58.36
C ILE A 138 49.94 -16.61 57.75
N ASP A 139 50.87 -17.38 57.18
CA ASP A 139 50.58 -18.70 56.62
C ASP A 139 50.02 -19.68 57.66
N LEU A 140 50.54 -19.63 58.90
CA LEU A 140 49.99 -20.41 60.02
C LEU A 140 48.54 -20.00 60.33
N VAL A 141 48.24 -18.70 60.35
CA VAL A 141 46.88 -18.17 60.56
C VAL A 141 45.96 -18.59 59.41
N LEU A 142 46.43 -18.46 58.16
CA LEU A 142 45.70 -18.84 56.96
C LEU A 142 45.40 -20.34 56.92
N SER A 143 46.29 -21.19 57.42
CA SER A 143 46.06 -22.64 57.51
C SER A 143 44.91 -22.99 58.47
N ARG A 144 44.83 -22.34 59.64
CA ARG A 144 43.70 -22.49 60.56
C ARG A 144 42.43 -21.86 60.03
N LEU A 145 42.54 -20.72 59.35
CA LEU A 145 41.42 -20.06 58.71
C LEU A 145 40.83 -20.94 57.62
N ARG A 146 41.65 -21.67 56.85
CA ARG A 146 41.20 -22.65 55.86
C ARG A 146 40.32 -23.73 56.49
N GLU A 147 40.75 -24.31 57.59
CA GLU A 147 40.00 -25.36 58.29
C GLU A 147 38.66 -24.82 58.82
N SER A 148 38.68 -23.65 59.44
CA SER A 148 37.48 -22.96 59.93
C SER A 148 36.51 -22.57 58.81
N MET A 149 37.04 -21.99 57.72
CA MET A 149 36.23 -21.62 56.57
C MET A 149 35.63 -22.84 55.89
N ASN A 150 36.39 -23.91 55.68
CA ASN A 150 35.82 -25.14 55.10
C ASN A 150 34.71 -25.76 55.95
N GLN A 151 34.74 -25.59 57.27
CA GLN A 151 33.67 -26.04 58.17
C GLN A 151 32.41 -25.15 58.11
N HIS A 152 32.52 -23.89 57.70
CA HIS A 152 31.41 -22.92 57.76
C HIS A 152 31.00 -22.32 56.41
N LEU A 153 31.76 -22.57 55.33
CA LEU A 153 31.54 -21.93 54.03
C LEU A 153 30.21 -22.34 53.41
N SER A 154 29.90 -23.64 53.41
CA SER A 154 28.61 -24.16 52.93
C SER A 154 27.43 -23.52 53.68
N ASP A 155 27.53 -23.51 55.02
CA ASP A 155 26.54 -22.93 55.91
C ASP A 155 26.37 -21.43 55.70
N TYR A 156 27.48 -20.70 55.50
CA TYR A 156 27.46 -19.26 55.25
C TYR A 156 26.80 -18.94 53.90
N VAL A 157 27.14 -19.68 52.85
CA VAL A 157 26.49 -19.47 51.54
C VAL A 157 25.00 -19.75 51.64
N CYS A 158 24.60 -20.87 52.23
CA CYS A 158 23.19 -21.23 52.31
C CYS A 158 22.36 -20.38 53.28
N LYS A 159 22.92 -19.95 54.41
CA LYS A 159 22.18 -19.18 55.45
C LYS A 159 22.26 -17.68 55.26
N VAL A 160 23.29 -17.16 54.60
CA VAL A 160 23.53 -15.71 54.48
C VAL A 160 23.45 -15.26 53.02
N LEU A 161 24.22 -15.89 52.13
CA LEU A 161 24.34 -15.42 50.75
C LEU A 161 23.07 -15.71 49.94
N VAL A 162 22.57 -16.94 49.98
CA VAL A 162 21.36 -17.35 49.23
C VAL A 162 20.14 -16.51 49.63
N PRO A 163 19.81 -16.30 50.92
CA PRO A 163 18.71 -15.42 51.31
C PRO A 163 18.91 -13.96 50.91
N ARG A 164 20.15 -13.46 50.88
CA ARG A 164 20.45 -12.09 50.44
C ARG A 164 20.25 -11.92 48.93
N VAL A 165 20.67 -12.91 48.14
CA VAL A 165 20.39 -12.97 46.70
C VAL A 165 18.89 -13.09 46.46
N GLN A 166 18.19 -13.94 47.22
CA GLN A 166 16.75 -14.08 47.18
C GLN A 166 16.05 -12.75 47.51
N ALA A 167 16.46 -12.04 48.56
CA ALA A 167 15.88 -10.75 48.95
C ALA A 167 16.12 -9.68 47.87
N ALA A 168 17.31 -9.64 47.28
CA ALA A 168 17.60 -8.74 46.15
C ALA A 168 16.74 -9.05 44.92
N MET A 169 16.48 -10.33 44.64
CA MET A 169 15.59 -10.77 43.58
C MET A 169 14.12 -10.41 43.83
N MET A 170 13.66 -10.53 45.09
CA MET A 170 12.28 -10.20 45.47
C MET A 170 12.03 -8.68 45.51
N ASN A 171 13.04 -7.88 45.85
CA ASN A 171 12.91 -6.42 45.91
C ASN A 171 12.89 -5.76 44.52
N ASN A 172 13.35 -6.47 43.48
CA ASN A 172 13.45 -5.98 42.11
C ASN A 172 12.31 -6.48 41.20
N THR A 173 11.20 -7.01 41.72
CA THR A 173 10.04 -7.28 40.86
C THR A 173 9.49 -5.96 40.35
N PHE A 174 9.65 -5.70 39.04
CA PHE A 174 9.15 -4.50 38.39
C PHE A 174 7.66 -4.32 38.75
N PRO A 175 7.28 -3.25 39.48
CA PRO A 175 5.90 -3.07 39.87
C PRO A 175 5.09 -2.89 38.59
N PHE A 176 4.25 -3.88 38.29
CA PHE A 176 3.27 -3.73 37.22
C PHE A 176 2.44 -2.50 37.55
N GLN A 177 2.58 -1.44 36.75
CA GLN A 177 1.81 -0.23 36.98
C GLN A 177 0.37 -0.56 36.62
N PRO A 178 -0.56 -0.52 37.60
CA PRO A 178 -1.97 -0.76 37.31
C PRO A 178 -2.45 0.30 36.31
N PRO A 179 -3.49 0.00 35.52
CA PRO A 179 -4.10 1.00 34.66
C PRO A 179 -4.44 2.26 35.47
N PRO A 180 -4.17 3.46 34.94
CA PRO A 180 -4.46 4.70 35.65
C PRO A 180 -5.95 4.75 36.01
N THR A 181 -6.23 4.84 37.31
CA THR A 181 -7.58 5.03 37.84
C THR A 181 -8.11 6.41 37.47
N ASP A 182 -9.43 6.56 37.33
CA ASP A 182 -10.07 7.85 37.11
C ASP A 182 -9.70 8.85 38.22
N SER A 183 -8.80 9.79 37.92
CA SER A 183 -8.72 11.03 38.68
C SER A 183 -9.99 11.80 38.37
N GLY A 184 -10.87 11.96 39.36
CA GLY A 184 -12.29 12.29 39.23
C GLY A 184 -12.68 13.60 38.54
N GLU A 185 -11.75 14.26 37.85
CA GLU A 185 -11.96 15.50 37.10
C GLU A 185 -11.86 15.31 35.58
N ARG A 186 -11.24 14.22 35.09
CA ARG A 186 -11.05 13.98 33.64
C ARG A 186 -11.89 12.80 33.16
N THR A 187 -12.84 13.06 32.27
CA THR A 187 -13.58 12.00 31.57
C THR A 187 -12.68 11.35 30.53
N MET A 188 -12.34 10.08 30.71
CA MET A 188 -11.55 9.31 29.74
C MET A 188 -12.46 8.43 28.89
N ILE A 189 -12.28 8.47 27.57
CA ILE A 189 -12.97 7.59 26.62
C ILE A 189 -12.17 6.30 26.43
N ASP A 190 -12.86 5.17 26.29
CA ASP A 190 -12.23 3.89 26.00
C ASP A 190 -11.50 3.90 24.64
N VAL A 191 -10.30 3.33 24.57
CA VAL A 191 -9.48 3.24 23.35
C VAL A 191 -10.22 2.53 22.22
N THR A 192 -11.02 1.52 22.55
CA THR A 192 -11.82 0.77 21.57
C THR A 192 -12.96 1.59 20.96
N ALA A 193 -13.39 2.67 21.63
CA ALA A 193 -14.42 3.57 21.10
C ALA A 193 -13.87 4.52 20.04
N SER A 194 -12.55 4.73 19.95
CA SER A 194 -11.93 5.59 18.94
C SER A 194 -11.64 4.83 17.64
N PRO A 195 -12.30 5.16 16.49
CA PRO A 195 -12.03 4.50 15.21
C PRO A 195 -10.60 4.71 14.72
N LEU A 196 -10.00 5.87 15.02
CA LEU A 196 -8.61 6.17 14.68
C LEU A 196 -7.62 5.26 15.41
N LEU A 197 -7.82 5.03 16.71
CA LEU A 197 -6.96 4.11 17.47
C LEU A 197 -7.21 2.66 17.07
N ARG A 198 -8.45 2.26 16.77
CA ARG A 198 -8.75 0.94 16.20
C ARG A 198 -8.03 0.72 14.86
N ALA A 199 -8.08 1.69 13.96
CA ALA A 199 -7.34 1.65 12.70
C ALA A 199 -5.83 1.54 12.95
N ALA A 200 -5.26 2.36 13.84
CA ALA A 200 -3.83 2.29 14.19
C ALA A 200 -3.42 0.91 14.75
N MET A 201 -4.26 0.31 15.60
CA MET A 201 -4.02 -1.04 16.15
C MET A 201 -4.11 -2.12 15.08
N THR A 202 -5.07 -2.03 14.14
CA THR A 202 -5.18 -2.95 13.00
C THR A 202 -3.98 -2.83 12.08
N ILE A 203 -3.52 -1.60 11.80
CA ILE A 203 -2.30 -1.34 11.02
C ILE A 203 -1.11 -1.99 11.72
N ALA A 204 -0.90 -1.68 13.01
CA ALA A 204 0.17 -2.27 13.81
C ALA A 204 0.14 -3.79 13.68
N ARG A 205 -0.99 -4.44 13.95
CA ARG A 205 -1.13 -5.92 13.88
C ARG A 205 -0.78 -6.52 12.53
N ARG A 206 -0.97 -5.78 11.43
CA ARG A 206 -0.70 -6.23 10.06
C ARG A 206 0.71 -5.91 9.58
N LEU A 207 1.40 -4.99 10.23
CA LEU A 207 2.78 -4.66 9.88
C LEU A 207 3.66 -5.89 10.12
N ASN A 208 4.36 -6.30 9.07
CA ASN A 208 5.40 -7.31 9.11
C ASN A 208 6.66 -6.73 8.46
N ILE A 209 7.55 -6.18 9.29
CA ILE A 209 8.75 -5.49 8.83
C ILE A 209 9.94 -6.42 9.03
N SER A 210 10.45 -6.99 7.95
CA SER A 210 11.64 -7.85 7.99
C SER A 210 11.52 -9.01 8.99
N GLY A 211 10.33 -9.63 9.08
CA GLY A 211 10.05 -10.71 10.02
C GLY A 211 9.62 -10.25 11.42
N THR A 212 9.56 -8.94 11.66
CA THR A 212 9.03 -8.36 12.88
C THR A 212 7.51 -8.31 12.80
N VAL A 213 6.84 -9.11 13.63
CA VAL A 213 5.37 -9.15 13.72
C VAL A 213 4.93 -8.36 14.94
N PHE A 214 4.00 -7.43 14.75
CA PHE A 214 3.40 -6.71 15.87
C PHE A 214 2.08 -7.36 16.28
N THR A 215 1.81 -7.42 17.58
CA THR A 215 0.51 -7.79 18.13
C THR A 215 0.00 -6.65 18.97
N THR A 216 -1.27 -6.33 18.85
CA THR A 216 -1.92 -5.31 19.65
C THR A 216 -3.10 -5.93 20.38
N GLU A 217 -3.19 -5.65 21.67
CA GLU A 217 -4.34 -6.01 22.50
C GLU A 217 -4.86 -4.74 23.17
N ALA A 218 -6.15 -4.45 22.97
CA ALA A 218 -6.78 -3.26 23.51
C ALA A 218 -7.53 -3.59 24.80
N GLN A 219 -7.16 -2.92 25.87
CA GLN A 219 -7.97 -2.78 27.08
C GLN A 219 -8.66 -1.41 27.05
N ARG A 220 -9.49 -1.11 28.06
CA ARG A 220 -10.26 0.15 28.11
C ARG A 220 -9.38 1.40 27.89
N ARG A 221 -8.21 1.48 28.53
CA ARG A 221 -7.32 2.67 28.46
C ARG A 221 -5.90 2.38 28.02
N ARG A 222 -5.62 1.11 27.79
CA ARG A 222 -4.27 0.59 27.63
C ARG A 222 -4.24 -0.25 26.37
N VAL A 223 -3.23 -0.03 25.54
CA VAL A 223 -2.94 -0.90 24.39
C VAL A 223 -1.64 -1.61 24.69
N SER A 224 -1.70 -2.93 24.86
CA SER A 224 -0.52 -3.77 24.97
C SER A 224 0.00 -4.02 23.55
N VAL A 225 1.21 -3.54 23.28
CA VAL A 225 1.90 -3.70 22.00
C VAL A 225 3.02 -4.72 22.19
N GLY A 226 2.83 -5.89 21.58
CA GLY A 226 3.87 -6.90 21.43
C GLY A 226 4.61 -6.72 20.11
N VAL A 227 5.93 -6.79 20.12
CA VAL A 227 6.80 -6.77 18.95
C VAL A 227 7.61 -8.06 18.96
N PHE A 228 7.35 -8.94 17.99
CA PHE A 228 8.05 -10.20 17.84
C PHE A 228 9.06 -10.10 16.72
N LEU A 229 10.34 -9.97 17.05
CA LEU A 229 11.41 -10.06 16.07
C LEU A 229 11.76 -11.53 15.84
N ARG A 230 11.46 -12.05 14.64
CA ARG A 230 12.03 -13.33 14.21
C ARG A 230 13.50 -13.14 13.88
N GLY A 231 14.37 -13.66 14.74
CA GLY A 231 15.81 -13.65 14.49
C GLY A 231 16.16 -14.40 13.19
N PRO A 232 17.20 -13.95 12.45
CA PRO A 232 17.73 -14.71 11.32
C PRO A 232 18.21 -16.08 11.80
N PRO A 233 18.13 -17.14 10.96
CA PRO A 233 18.23 -18.51 11.44
C PRO A 233 19.52 -18.86 12.21
N GLN A 234 20.66 -18.20 12.00
CA GLN A 234 21.89 -18.38 12.79
C GLN A 234 22.82 -17.15 12.66
N ALA A 235 22.57 -16.07 13.42
CA ALA A 235 23.58 -15.02 13.57
C ALA A 235 24.41 -15.31 14.84
N ARG A 236 25.67 -15.73 14.66
CA ARG A 236 26.67 -15.71 15.73
C ARG A 236 27.42 -14.39 15.66
N TYR A 237 27.28 -13.57 16.69
CA TYR A 237 28.13 -12.41 16.86
C TYR A 237 29.34 -12.79 17.70
N ALA A 238 30.54 -12.53 17.18
CA ALA A 238 31.80 -12.66 17.91
C ALA A 238 32.64 -11.41 17.57
N GLY A 239 32.49 -10.36 18.38
CA GLY A 239 33.15 -9.08 18.15
C GLY A 239 33.18 -8.21 19.39
N ALA A 240 34.02 -7.17 19.38
CA ALA A 240 34.10 -6.20 20.46
C ALA A 240 32.86 -5.29 20.47
N VAL A 241 32.33 -5.01 21.65
CA VAL A 241 31.33 -3.97 21.88
C VAL A 241 32.06 -2.64 22.09
N VAL A 242 31.70 -1.60 21.34
CA VAL A 242 32.30 -0.26 21.47
C VAL A 242 31.23 0.77 21.86
N PRO A 243 31.59 1.87 22.55
CA PRO A 243 30.65 2.97 22.74
C PRO A 243 30.25 3.57 21.38
N ALA A 244 28.96 3.91 21.22
CA ALA A 244 28.49 4.64 20.05
C ALA A 244 29.18 6.02 19.95
N LEU A 245 29.33 6.54 18.72
CA LEU A 245 29.99 7.82 18.51
C LEU A 245 29.27 8.94 19.27
N PRO A 246 29.99 9.83 19.99
CA PRO A 246 29.38 10.80 20.90
C PRO A 246 28.49 11.84 20.20
N TRP A 247 28.57 11.99 18.88
CA TRP A 247 27.74 12.87 18.06
C TRP A 247 26.55 12.18 17.38
N GLN A 248 26.46 10.85 17.44
CA GLN A 248 25.35 10.12 16.85
C GLN A 248 24.12 10.26 17.75
N SER A 249 22.97 10.68 17.21
CA SER A 249 21.75 10.70 18.00
C SER A 249 21.28 9.27 18.28
N ALA A 250 20.54 9.04 19.36
CA ALA A 250 19.95 7.73 19.65
C ALA A 250 19.05 7.23 18.51
N VAL A 251 18.44 8.16 17.74
CA VAL A 251 17.62 7.84 16.57
C VAL A 251 18.50 7.38 15.41
N ASP A 252 19.59 8.07 15.12
CA ASP A 252 20.52 7.66 14.05
C ASP A 252 21.21 6.34 14.37
N TRP A 253 21.50 6.10 15.66
CA TRP A 253 22.01 4.81 16.13
C TRP A 253 20.97 3.70 15.96
N ALA A 254 19.74 3.92 16.42
CA ALA A 254 18.66 2.94 16.29
C ALA A 254 18.34 2.65 14.82
N GLN A 255 18.30 3.68 13.97
CA GLN A 255 18.15 3.57 12.53
C GLN A 255 19.28 2.73 11.94
N GLY A 256 20.55 3.02 12.26
CA GLY A 256 21.69 2.23 11.79
C GLY A 256 21.64 0.77 12.24
N LEU A 257 21.07 0.49 13.43
CA LEU A 257 20.89 -0.86 13.96
C LEU A 257 19.73 -1.59 13.27
N VAL A 258 18.64 -0.89 12.98
CA VAL A 258 17.53 -1.40 12.16
C VAL A 258 18.00 -1.68 10.75
N ASP A 259 18.71 -0.75 10.10
CA ASP A 259 19.25 -0.89 8.75
C ASP A 259 20.22 -2.08 8.70
N ALA A 260 21.16 -2.18 9.65
CA ALA A 260 22.05 -3.32 9.82
C ALA A 260 21.31 -4.66 10.00
N TYR A 261 20.25 -4.68 10.81
CA TYR A 261 19.41 -5.86 11.00
C TYR A 261 18.68 -6.25 9.71
N VAL A 262 18.10 -5.28 9.01
CA VAL A 262 17.42 -5.46 7.72
C VAL A 262 18.38 -5.98 6.65
N GLU A 263 19.61 -5.46 6.63
CA GLU A 263 20.69 -5.89 5.74
C GLU A 263 21.36 -7.21 6.15
N HIS A 264 20.93 -7.81 7.27
CA HIS A 264 21.53 -9.01 7.86
C HIS A 264 23.03 -8.87 8.17
N ALA A 265 23.50 -7.63 8.39
CA ALA A 265 24.90 -7.30 8.65
C ALA A 265 25.02 -6.70 10.06
N VAL A 266 25.42 -7.50 11.05
CA VAL A 266 25.65 -6.97 12.40
C VAL A 266 26.90 -6.08 12.37
N PRO A 267 26.87 -4.82 12.83
CA PRO A 267 28.03 -3.94 12.80
C PRO A 267 29.17 -4.53 13.65
N HIS A 268 30.38 -4.55 13.11
CA HIS A 268 31.60 -5.01 13.78
C HIS A 268 32.62 -3.87 13.80
N PRO A 269 32.96 -3.29 14.98
CA PRO A 269 32.45 -3.60 16.33
C PRO A 269 30.98 -3.14 16.55
N PHE A 270 30.27 -3.70 17.55
CA PHE A 270 28.86 -3.39 17.82
C PHE A 270 28.77 -2.12 18.70
N PRO A 271 28.23 -1.00 18.18
CA PRO A 271 28.15 0.24 18.94
C PRO A 271 27.01 0.17 19.96
N VAL A 272 27.28 0.48 21.23
CA VAL A 272 26.26 0.60 22.29
C VAL A 272 26.14 2.05 22.72
N TYR A 273 24.95 2.60 22.57
CA TYR A 273 24.65 3.96 22.98
C TYR A 273 24.71 4.10 24.50
N GLY A 274 25.51 5.05 25.01
CA GLY A 274 25.64 5.32 26.44
C GLY A 274 26.58 4.37 27.21
N LEU A 275 27.37 3.54 26.52
CA LEU A 275 28.36 2.68 27.18
C LEU A 275 29.49 3.56 27.77
N PRO A 276 29.81 3.46 29.07
CA PRO A 276 30.95 4.18 29.65
C PRO A 276 32.28 3.65 29.07
N GLU A 277 33.28 4.51 28.90
CA GLU A 277 34.54 4.26 28.18
C GLU A 277 35.44 3.11 28.72
N GLY A 278 35.00 2.33 29.71
CA GLY A 278 35.80 1.28 30.38
C GLY A 278 35.44 -0.17 30.07
N ALA A 279 34.37 -0.45 29.30
CA ALA A 279 33.93 -1.82 28.99
C ALA A 279 34.48 -2.30 27.64
N ILE A 280 35.79 -2.56 27.58
CA ILE A 280 36.48 -3.09 26.40
C ILE A 280 36.58 -4.63 26.55
N ASP A 281 36.45 -5.38 25.46
CA ASP A 281 36.56 -6.86 25.38
C ASP A 281 35.41 -7.70 25.96
N LEU A 282 34.15 -7.24 25.85
CA LEU A 282 32.99 -8.10 26.09
C LEU A 282 32.75 -9.01 24.87
N VAL A 283 33.16 -10.28 24.95
CA VAL A 283 32.79 -11.31 23.96
C VAL A 283 31.46 -11.92 24.37
N ALA A 284 30.37 -11.47 23.74
CA ALA A 284 29.06 -12.08 23.91
C ALA A 284 28.75 -12.98 22.72
N GLU A 285 28.84 -14.30 22.90
CA GLU A 285 28.30 -15.25 21.91
C GLU A 285 26.79 -15.32 22.06
N TRP A 286 26.08 -14.69 21.13
CA TRP A 286 24.62 -14.71 21.13
C TRP A 286 24.09 -15.73 20.11
N ASN A 287 23.29 -16.68 20.57
CA ASN A 287 22.57 -17.60 19.69
C ASN A 287 21.25 -16.95 19.25
N ALA A 288 21.28 -16.14 18.20
CA ALA A 288 20.14 -15.35 17.72
C ALA A 288 18.99 -16.17 17.09
N SER A 289 19.00 -17.50 17.20
CA SER A 289 17.88 -18.35 16.73
C SER A 289 16.61 -18.21 17.58
N VAL A 290 16.70 -17.53 18.73
CA VAL A 290 15.60 -17.32 19.67
C VAL A 290 14.85 -16.02 19.33
N PRO A 291 13.52 -16.04 19.13
CA PRO A 291 12.75 -14.84 18.85
C PRO A 291 12.78 -13.87 20.05
N VAL A 292 12.97 -12.59 19.75
CA VAL A 292 12.86 -11.50 20.73
C VAL A 292 11.41 -11.03 20.75
N ARG A 293 10.78 -11.02 21.92
CA ARG A 293 9.46 -10.48 22.14
C ARG A 293 9.57 -9.25 23.04
N LEU A 294 9.40 -8.07 22.47
CA LEU A 294 9.19 -6.86 23.23
C LEU A 294 7.70 -6.73 23.52
N GLU A 295 7.30 -6.37 24.72
CA GLU A 295 5.91 -6.10 25.07
C GLU A 295 5.89 -4.84 25.89
N PHE A 296 5.09 -3.85 25.51
CA PHE A 296 4.92 -2.63 26.30
C PHE A 296 3.47 -2.19 26.26
N ASP A 297 3.03 -1.60 27.34
CA ASP A 297 1.70 -1.02 27.47
C ASP A 297 1.76 0.46 27.10
N VAL A 298 0.84 0.91 26.27
CA VAL A 298 0.63 2.33 25.99
C VAL A 298 -0.68 2.75 26.63
N ASP A 299 -0.59 3.57 27.66
CA ASP A 299 -1.72 4.18 28.34
C ASP A 299 -2.13 5.45 27.60
N PHE A 300 -3.43 5.58 27.30
CA PHE A 300 -4.02 6.72 26.61
C PHE A 300 -5.02 7.47 27.49
N GLY A 301 -4.76 8.75 27.72
CA GLY A 301 -5.71 9.72 28.26
C GLY A 301 -6.46 10.42 27.13
N ILE A 302 -7.56 9.81 26.66
CA ILE A 302 -8.40 10.35 25.58
C ILE A 302 -9.46 11.27 26.16
N ALA A 303 -9.39 12.55 25.85
CA ALA A 303 -10.37 13.56 26.28
C ALA A 303 -11.67 13.47 25.46
N SER A 304 -11.55 13.31 24.14
CA SER A 304 -12.68 13.12 23.23
C SER A 304 -12.25 12.41 21.94
N SER A 305 -13.15 11.70 21.28
CA SER A 305 -12.90 11.09 19.96
C SER A 305 -14.14 11.22 19.08
N ALA A 306 -13.91 11.43 17.79
CA ALA A 306 -14.90 11.21 16.75
C ALA A 306 -14.30 10.25 15.70
N ASP A 307 -14.94 10.10 14.53
CA ASP A 307 -14.50 9.08 13.58
C ASP A 307 -13.09 9.38 13.01
N ASN A 308 -12.79 10.61 12.61
CA ASN A 308 -11.51 11.02 12.01
C ASN A 308 -10.52 11.75 12.94
N TRP A 309 -10.86 11.97 14.21
CA TRP A 309 -9.93 12.65 15.12
C TRP A 309 -10.05 12.15 16.55
N VAL A 310 -8.92 12.23 17.25
CA VAL A 310 -8.80 11.93 18.68
C VAL A 310 -8.12 13.10 19.38
N ALA A 311 -8.66 13.48 20.54
CA ALA A 311 -8.10 14.49 21.43
C ALA A 311 -7.45 13.79 22.62
N LEU A 312 -6.15 14.00 22.79
CA LEU A 312 -5.35 13.42 23.86
C LEU A 312 -4.98 14.52 24.85
N TYR A 313 -4.97 14.24 26.14
CA TYR A 313 -4.45 15.21 27.13
C TYR A 313 -2.96 15.49 26.87
N ARG A 314 -2.49 16.73 27.08
CA ARG A 314 -1.08 17.07 26.86
C ARG A 314 -0.21 16.48 27.97
N ASP A 315 -0.66 16.61 29.22
CA ASP A 315 0.00 16.01 30.37
C ASP A 315 -0.62 14.65 30.72
N ALA A 316 0.22 13.60 30.67
CA ALA A 316 -0.14 12.19 30.86
C ALA A 316 -1.15 11.61 29.85
N GLY A 317 -1.38 12.25 28.69
CA GLY A 317 -2.32 11.72 27.70
C GLY A 317 -1.80 10.56 26.87
N VAL A 318 -0.47 10.39 26.75
CA VAL A 318 0.11 9.12 26.26
C VAL A 318 1.35 8.81 27.07
N SER A 319 1.41 7.62 27.67
CA SER A 319 2.59 7.13 28.36
C SER A 319 2.81 5.65 28.06
N ILE A 320 4.07 5.30 27.82
CA ILE A 320 4.54 3.92 27.71
C ILE A 320 4.87 3.43 29.12
N ALA A 321 4.34 2.28 29.49
CA ALA A 321 4.56 1.62 30.76
C ALA A 321 4.77 0.12 30.54
N ASN A 322 5.28 -0.58 31.56
CA ASN A 322 5.42 -2.04 31.57
C ASN A 322 6.17 -2.61 30.35
N LEU A 323 7.17 -1.90 29.84
CA LEU A 323 8.10 -2.38 28.83
C LEU A 323 8.83 -3.61 29.36
N ARG A 324 8.64 -4.70 28.65
CA ARG A 324 9.19 -6.02 28.90
C ARG A 324 9.92 -6.45 27.64
N VAL A 325 11.12 -6.96 27.85
CA VAL A 325 11.96 -7.56 26.82
C VAL A 325 12.08 -9.03 27.14
N GLN A 326 11.37 -9.89 26.42
CA GLN A 326 11.42 -11.34 26.58
C GLN A 326 12.28 -11.94 25.47
N TRP A 327 13.35 -12.62 25.83
CA TRP A 327 14.19 -13.38 24.89
C TRP A 327 13.94 -14.87 25.08
N GLY A 328 13.01 -15.45 24.32
CA GLY A 328 12.61 -16.86 24.46
C GLY A 328 12.53 -17.36 25.90
N THR A 329 13.01 -18.58 26.16
CA THR A 329 13.08 -19.18 27.51
C THR A 329 14.21 -18.63 28.37
N ASP A 330 14.99 -17.66 27.87
CA ASP A 330 16.28 -17.30 28.42
C ASP A 330 16.13 -16.05 29.28
N GLY A 331 16.63 -16.11 30.51
CA GLY A 331 16.32 -15.08 31.50
C GLY A 331 17.09 -13.79 31.36
N LEU A 332 18.02 -13.71 30.42
CA LEU A 332 18.66 -12.48 30.01
C LEU A 332 17.60 -11.39 29.75
N GLY A 333 16.42 -11.77 29.21
CA GLY A 333 15.32 -10.84 28.94
C GLY A 333 14.77 -10.20 30.21
N THR A 334 14.76 -10.94 31.32
CA THR A 334 14.28 -10.41 32.60
C THR A 334 15.23 -9.34 33.14
N LEU A 335 16.56 -9.56 33.09
CA LEU A 335 17.51 -8.57 33.63
C LEU A 335 17.55 -7.30 32.79
N THR A 336 17.41 -7.42 31.47
CA THR A 336 17.29 -6.23 30.62
C THR A 336 15.94 -5.56 30.73
N SER A 337 14.87 -6.31 31.00
CA SER A 337 13.59 -5.71 31.41
C SER A 337 13.71 -4.96 32.74
N LEU A 338 14.53 -5.41 33.68
CA LEU A 338 14.66 -4.76 34.99
C LEU A 338 15.56 -3.53 34.97
N GLU A 339 16.70 -3.59 34.29
CA GLU A 339 17.69 -2.50 34.30
C GLU A 339 17.51 -1.53 33.12
N ILE A 340 17.27 -2.06 31.92
CA ILE A 340 17.25 -1.26 30.68
C ILE A 340 15.85 -0.70 30.43
N ALA A 341 14.80 -1.50 30.63
CA ALA A 341 13.45 -1.05 30.31
C ALA A 341 13.02 0.25 31.02
N PRO A 342 13.22 0.47 32.33
CA PRO A 342 12.83 1.73 32.95
C PRO A 342 13.58 2.94 32.39
N GLN A 343 14.85 2.79 32.01
CA GLN A 343 15.61 3.87 31.36
C GLN A 343 15.06 4.16 29.96
N VAL A 344 14.75 3.10 29.20
CA VAL A 344 14.16 3.20 27.86
C VAL A 344 12.75 3.78 27.92
N GLU A 345 11.91 3.36 28.86
CA GLU A 345 10.59 3.93 29.12
C GLU A 345 10.68 5.42 29.42
N ALA A 346 11.55 5.83 30.35
CA ALA A 346 11.75 7.23 30.70
C ALA A 346 12.18 8.06 29.47
N LEU A 347 13.11 7.53 28.67
CA LEU A 347 13.54 8.15 27.42
C LEU A 347 12.38 8.28 26.43
N LEU A 348 11.66 7.19 26.16
CA LEU A 348 10.54 7.14 25.22
C LEU A 348 9.42 8.10 25.64
N ASN A 349 9.05 8.11 26.92
CA ASN A 349 8.05 9.02 27.47
C ASN A 349 8.50 10.49 27.37
N SER A 350 9.76 10.80 27.62
CA SER A 350 10.28 12.17 27.48
C SER A 350 10.20 12.66 26.03
N ARG A 351 10.47 11.78 25.05
CA ARG A 351 10.39 12.09 23.62
C ARG A 351 8.96 12.18 23.13
N LEU A 352 8.09 11.29 23.58
CA LEU A 352 6.67 11.31 23.26
C LEU A 352 6.02 12.58 23.77
N ALA A 353 6.32 12.99 25.01
CA ALA A 353 5.87 14.27 25.56
C ALA A 353 6.39 15.47 24.75
N ALA A 354 7.66 15.45 24.33
CA ALA A 354 8.22 16.51 23.49
C ALA A 354 7.52 16.58 22.10
N LEU A 355 7.20 15.43 21.49
CA LEU A 355 6.47 15.35 20.23
C LEU A 355 5.02 15.84 20.35
N LEU A 356 4.32 15.49 21.44
CA LEU A 356 2.97 16.00 21.69
C LEU A 356 2.98 17.51 21.91
N ARG A 357 3.99 18.05 22.60
CA ARG A 357 4.17 19.50 22.79
C ARG A 357 4.47 20.23 21.49
N SER A 358 5.34 19.69 20.63
CA SER A 358 5.66 20.33 19.35
C SER A 358 4.46 20.39 18.41
N ARG A 359 3.64 19.32 18.37
CA ARG A 359 2.41 19.25 17.58
C ARG A 359 1.32 20.21 18.08
N SER A 360 1.26 20.45 19.39
CA SER A 360 0.32 21.39 19.98
C SER A 360 0.57 22.84 19.55
N ASN A 361 1.84 23.22 19.34
CA ASN A 361 2.18 24.60 19.00
C ASN A 361 1.92 24.94 17.52
N SER A 362 1.94 23.94 16.63
CA SER A 362 1.69 24.14 15.20
C SER A 362 0.21 24.28 14.85
N SER A 363 -0.69 23.80 15.71
CA SER A 363 -2.14 23.81 15.45
C SER A 363 -2.83 25.12 15.86
N SER A 364 -2.20 25.93 16.71
CA SER A 364 -2.77 27.22 17.16
C SER A 364 -2.59 28.37 16.17
N SER A 365 -1.72 28.26 15.17
CA SER A 365 -1.39 29.37 14.26
C SER A 365 -2.22 29.44 12.97
N SER A 366 -2.95 28.38 12.60
CA SER A 366 -3.62 28.28 11.29
C SER A 366 -5.15 28.42 11.31
N SER A 367 -5.81 28.53 12.48
CA SER A 367 -7.28 28.53 12.60
C SER A 367 -7.94 29.91 12.84
N SER A 368 -7.28 31.01 12.46
CA SER A 368 -7.70 32.38 12.81
C SER A 368 -8.83 33.01 11.97
N SER A 369 -9.74 32.24 11.33
CA SER A 369 -10.73 32.86 10.41
C SER A 369 -12.17 32.36 10.42
N SER A 370 -12.62 31.54 11.38
CA SER A 370 -14.06 31.23 11.51
C SER A 370 -14.58 31.52 12.91
N SER A 371 -15.36 32.59 12.98
CA SER A 371 -15.98 33.21 14.15
C SER A 371 -17.15 32.40 14.72
N ASP A 372 -16.88 31.32 15.45
CA ASP A 372 -17.85 30.74 16.38
C ASP A 372 -17.43 31.06 17.82
N SER A 373 -18.15 32.02 18.40
CA SER A 373 -17.84 32.73 19.65
C SER A 373 -18.39 32.03 20.89
N SER A 374 -18.17 30.72 21.04
CA SER A 374 -18.46 30.01 22.29
C SER A 374 -17.20 29.94 23.17
N SER A 375 -17.04 30.95 24.02
CA SER A 375 -15.94 31.18 24.95
C SER A 375 -15.92 30.22 26.15
N SER A 376 -15.54 28.96 25.94
CA SER A 376 -15.14 28.08 27.05
C SER A 376 -13.63 28.16 27.26
N ASN A 377 -13.20 28.89 28.28
CA ASN A 377 -11.80 29.16 28.65
C ASN A 377 -11.02 27.94 29.20
N ASP A 378 -11.53 26.72 29.06
CA ASP A 378 -11.00 25.52 29.75
C ASP A 378 -10.10 24.61 28.89
N GLY A 379 -9.84 24.95 27.64
CA GLY A 379 -9.33 23.99 26.63
C GLY A 379 -7.81 23.91 26.41
N GLY A 380 -6.98 24.37 27.34
CA GLY A 380 -5.52 24.51 27.12
C GLY A 380 -4.69 23.22 27.13
N ASP A 381 -5.27 22.09 27.56
CA ASP A 381 -4.53 20.87 27.91
C ASP A 381 -4.79 19.68 26.96
N VAL A 382 -5.27 19.92 25.74
CA VAL A 382 -5.63 18.83 24.81
C VAL A 382 -4.94 19.01 23.46
N VAL A 383 -4.31 17.94 22.97
CA VAL A 383 -3.70 17.82 21.64
C VAL A 383 -4.67 17.05 20.74
N ARG A 384 -5.14 17.70 19.68
CA ARG A 384 -6.03 17.08 18.70
C ARG A 384 -5.22 16.46 17.56
N LEU A 385 -5.31 15.15 17.41
CA LEU A 385 -4.80 14.40 16.27
C LEU A 385 -5.96 14.12 15.32
N SER A 386 -5.97 14.76 14.16
CA SER A 386 -6.96 14.53 13.10
C SER A 386 -6.31 13.90 11.87
N MET A 387 -6.96 12.87 11.32
CA MET A 387 -6.59 12.24 10.05
C MET A 387 -7.67 12.55 9.01
N GLY A 388 -7.48 13.65 8.26
CA GLY A 388 -8.41 14.07 7.21
C GLY A 388 -9.78 14.52 7.71
N LYS A 389 -10.71 14.76 6.79
CA LYS A 389 -12.14 15.00 7.09
C LYS A 389 -12.89 13.67 6.92
N ASN A 390 -13.89 13.41 7.78
CA ASN A 390 -14.78 12.26 7.62
C ASN A 390 -15.33 12.24 6.20
N ALA A 391 -14.92 11.23 5.45
CA ALA A 391 -15.32 11.09 4.07
C ALA A 391 -16.73 10.50 4.03
N VAL A 392 -17.71 11.30 3.59
CA VAL A 392 -19.07 10.80 3.36
C VAL A 392 -19.03 9.96 2.08
N VAL A 393 -19.24 8.65 2.24
CA VAL A 393 -19.29 7.71 1.13
C VAL A 393 -20.72 7.70 0.57
N HIS A 394 -20.85 7.95 -0.74
CA HIS A 394 -22.13 7.94 -1.45
C HIS A 394 -22.18 6.74 -2.39
N ASP A 395 -22.69 5.62 -1.89
CA ASP A 395 -22.79 4.36 -2.63
C ASP A 395 -24.01 4.27 -3.55
N ALA A 396 -24.94 5.21 -3.44
CA ALA A 396 -26.13 5.29 -4.28
C ALA A 396 -26.14 6.59 -5.08
N PRO A 397 -26.54 6.55 -6.36
CA PRO A 397 -26.61 7.75 -7.18
C PRO A 397 -27.77 8.63 -6.74
N LEU A 398 -27.64 9.93 -6.98
CA LEU A 398 -28.72 10.88 -6.72
C LEU A 398 -29.86 10.64 -7.73
N VAL A 399 -31.03 10.27 -7.22
CA VAL A 399 -32.19 9.89 -8.07
C VAL A 399 -32.73 11.08 -8.87
N LEU A 400 -32.72 12.29 -8.29
CA LEU A 400 -33.27 13.49 -8.92
C LEU A 400 -32.59 13.86 -10.27
N PRO A 401 -31.25 14.00 -10.37
CA PRO A 401 -30.61 14.27 -11.66
C PRO A 401 -30.80 13.14 -12.67
N LEU A 402 -30.81 11.87 -12.23
CA LEU A 402 -31.07 10.73 -13.10
C LEU A 402 -32.48 10.77 -13.69
N LEU A 403 -33.49 11.07 -12.87
CA LEU A 403 -34.87 11.20 -13.32
C LEU A 403 -35.03 12.38 -14.29
N ALA A 404 -34.39 13.52 -13.99
CA ALA A 404 -34.41 14.68 -14.88
C ALA A 404 -33.80 14.38 -16.26
N ILE A 405 -32.60 13.78 -16.29
CA ILE A 405 -31.93 13.37 -17.54
C ILE A 405 -32.75 12.33 -18.29
N GLY A 406 -33.31 11.35 -17.58
CA GLY A 406 -34.15 10.29 -18.16
C GLY A 406 -35.40 10.84 -18.82
N VAL A 407 -36.18 11.66 -18.11
CA VAL A 407 -37.43 12.25 -18.63
C VAL A 407 -37.14 13.18 -19.80
N VAL A 408 -36.20 14.12 -19.67
CA VAL A 408 -35.85 15.06 -20.75
C VAL A 408 -35.33 14.32 -21.97
N GLY A 409 -34.45 13.33 -21.77
CA GLY A 409 -33.88 12.51 -22.84
C GLY A 409 -34.93 11.67 -23.58
N CYS A 410 -35.86 11.03 -22.85
CA CYS A 410 -36.95 10.26 -23.46
C CYS A 410 -37.90 11.14 -24.27
N VAL A 411 -38.31 12.29 -23.72
CA VAL A 411 -39.21 13.22 -24.41
C VAL A 411 -38.54 13.81 -25.65
N ALA A 412 -37.32 14.33 -25.52
CA ALA A 412 -36.55 14.87 -26.64
C ALA A 412 -36.31 13.79 -27.71
N GLY A 413 -35.96 12.58 -27.29
CA GLY A 413 -35.76 11.43 -28.17
C GLY A 413 -37.00 11.06 -28.98
N ALA A 414 -38.15 10.94 -28.32
CA ALA A 414 -39.42 10.65 -28.98
C ALA A 414 -39.80 11.74 -30.00
N LEU A 415 -39.59 13.02 -29.66
CA LEU A 415 -39.85 14.14 -30.57
C LEU A 415 -38.93 14.10 -31.80
N VAL A 416 -37.65 13.77 -31.61
CA VAL A 416 -36.68 13.64 -32.72
C VAL A 416 -37.02 12.47 -33.63
N VAL A 417 -37.36 11.30 -33.08
CA VAL A 417 -37.80 10.13 -33.87
C VAL A 417 -39.09 10.44 -34.64
N ALA A 418 -40.07 11.08 -33.99
CA ALA A 418 -41.31 11.49 -34.65
C ALA A 418 -41.06 12.50 -35.78
N ARG A 419 -40.14 13.45 -35.57
CA ARG A 419 -39.71 14.39 -36.62
C ARG A 419 -39.07 13.66 -37.79
N ASN A 420 -38.17 12.70 -37.54
CA ASN A 420 -37.51 11.94 -38.60
C ASN A 420 -38.47 11.05 -39.38
N LEU A 421 -39.47 10.47 -38.72
CA LEU A 421 -40.53 9.72 -39.38
C LEU A 421 -41.37 10.60 -40.32
N ARG A 422 -41.71 11.82 -39.87
CA ARG A 422 -42.42 12.82 -40.71
C ARG A 422 -41.56 13.25 -41.91
N LEU A 423 -40.27 13.52 -41.68
CA LEU A 423 -39.35 13.87 -42.75
C LEU A 423 -39.21 12.74 -43.78
N HIS A 424 -39.09 11.49 -43.33
CA HIS A 424 -39.02 10.31 -44.22
C HIS A 424 -40.30 10.11 -45.04
N ALA A 425 -41.47 10.41 -44.47
CA ALA A 425 -42.72 10.38 -45.21
C ALA A 425 -42.76 11.43 -46.35
N THR A 426 -42.14 12.59 -46.15
CA THR A 426 -42.04 13.64 -47.19
C THR A 426 -40.86 13.46 -48.15
N GLN A 427 -39.77 12.87 -47.68
CA GLN A 427 -38.50 12.71 -48.39
C GLN A 427 -37.92 11.33 -48.04
N PRO A 428 -38.34 10.26 -48.76
CA PRO A 428 -37.95 8.91 -48.40
C PRO A 428 -36.45 8.69 -48.59
N VAL A 429 -35.80 8.19 -47.53
CA VAL A 429 -34.43 7.70 -47.60
C VAL A 429 -34.40 6.39 -48.40
N LEU A 430 -33.59 6.35 -49.45
CA LEU A 430 -33.50 5.21 -50.36
C LEU A 430 -32.34 4.29 -49.96
N CYS A 431 -32.53 2.98 -50.16
CA CYS A 431 -31.44 2.02 -50.05
C CYS A 431 -30.55 2.09 -51.29
N MET A 432 -29.22 2.14 -51.10
CA MET A 432 -28.27 2.17 -52.22
C MET A 432 -28.35 0.93 -53.11
N ALA A 433 -28.56 -0.25 -52.52
CA ALA A 433 -28.50 -1.51 -53.26
C ALA A 433 -29.74 -1.73 -54.14
N THR A 434 -30.91 -1.31 -53.67
CA THR A 434 -32.20 -1.59 -54.33
C THR A 434 -32.87 -0.36 -54.92
N GLY A 435 -32.46 0.85 -54.53
CA GLY A 435 -33.13 2.10 -54.88
C GLY A 435 -34.50 2.30 -54.22
N SER A 436 -35.00 1.32 -53.46
CA SER A 436 -36.32 1.38 -52.81
C SER A 436 -36.27 2.15 -51.49
N PRO A 437 -37.40 2.77 -51.07
CA PRO A 437 -37.49 3.46 -49.79
C PRO A 437 -37.27 2.47 -48.63
N ILE A 438 -36.51 2.89 -47.63
CA ILE A 438 -36.25 2.09 -46.43
C ILE A 438 -37.54 1.97 -45.62
N SER A 439 -37.75 0.82 -44.99
CA SER A 439 -38.90 0.60 -44.13
C SER A 439 -38.90 1.58 -42.93
N PRO A 440 -40.05 2.17 -42.57
CA PRO A 440 -40.13 3.11 -41.45
C PRO A 440 -39.74 2.44 -40.12
N LEU A 441 -39.98 1.13 -39.98
CA LEU A 441 -39.57 0.35 -38.81
C LEU A 441 -38.04 0.35 -38.63
N ARG A 442 -37.27 0.17 -39.71
CA ARG A 442 -35.81 0.19 -39.66
C ARG A 442 -35.29 1.58 -39.24
N LEU A 443 -35.89 2.64 -39.79
CA LEU A 443 -35.55 4.03 -39.44
C LEU A 443 -35.78 4.29 -37.94
N VAL A 444 -36.99 3.96 -37.45
CA VAL A 444 -37.35 4.13 -36.03
C VAL A 444 -36.44 3.30 -35.13
N ALA A 445 -36.13 2.06 -35.51
CA ALA A 445 -35.26 1.18 -34.73
C ALA A 445 -33.82 1.69 -34.65
N GLU A 446 -33.22 2.13 -35.77
CA GLU A 446 -31.86 2.68 -35.79
C GLU A 446 -31.76 4.00 -35.00
N ASP A 447 -32.72 4.91 -35.16
CA ASP A 447 -32.74 6.20 -34.43
C ASP A 447 -33.02 5.99 -32.93
N ALA A 448 -33.97 5.12 -32.57
CA ALA A 448 -34.28 4.80 -31.17
C ALA A 448 -33.13 4.06 -30.49
N CYS A 449 -32.42 3.16 -31.18
CA CYS A 449 -31.24 2.49 -30.65
C CYS A 449 -30.12 3.49 -30.36
N LEU A 450 -29.87 4.44 -31.28
CA LEU A 450 -28.82 5.45 -31.10
C LEU A 450 -29.14 6.42 -29.96
N ILE A 451 -30.36 6.96 -29.93
CA ILE A 451 -30.82 7.87 -28.86
C ILE A 451 -30.87 7.14 -27.52
N GLY A 452 -31.42 5.93 -27.49
CA GLY A 452 -31.51 5.12 -26.27
C GLY A 452 -30.13 4.76 -25.73
N GLY A 453 -29.18 4.39 -26.60
CA GLY A 453 -27.79 4.16 -26.22
C GLY A 453 -27.11 5.42 -25.70
N ALA A 454 -27.36 6.59 -26.30
CA ALA A 454 -26.82 7.86 -25.83
C ALA A 454 -27.40 8.27 -24.47
N LEU A 455 -28.71 8.07 -24.28
CA LEU A 455 -29.39 8.32 -23.01
C LEU A 455 -28.89 7.38 -21.91
N LEU A 456 -28.70 6.10 -22.21
CA LEU A 456 -28.12 5.14 -21.27
C LEU A 456 -26.70 5.55 -20.85
N CYS A 457 -25.85 5.95 -21.80
CA CYS A 457 -24.52 6.48 -21.47
C CYS A 457 -24.62 7.72 -20.56
N ALA A 458 -25.50 8.67 -20.88
CA ALA A 458 -25.68 9.89 -20.09
C ALA A 458 -26.16 9.58 -18.65
N LEU A 459 -27.07 8.63 -18.48
CA LEU A 459 -27.53 8.17 -17.17
C LEU A 459 -26.42 7.48 -16.38
N LEU A 460 -25.60 6.65 -17.03
CA LEU A 460 -24.47 5.99 -16.38
C LEU A 460 -23.38 6.99 -15.95
N PHE A 461 -23.05 7.97 -16.80
CA PHE A 461 -22.14 9.06 -16.42
C PHE A 461 -22.71 9.89 -15.27
N ALA A 462 -24.00 10.23 -15.32
CA ALA A 462 -24.62 11.02 -14.25
C ALA A 462 -24.65 10.25 -12.93
N ALA A 463 -24.99 8.95 -12.98
CA ALA A 463 -24.96 8.08 -11.81
C ALA A 463 -23.55 8.06 -11.20
N SER A 464 -22.54 7.76 -12.02
CA SER A 464 -21.15 7.74 -11.58
C SER A 464 -20.69 9.07 -10.98
N ASN A 465 -21.00 10.19 -11.62
CA ASN A 465 -20.55 11.52 -11.18
C ASN A 465 -21.18 11.95 -9.84
N THR A 466 -22.32 11.37 -9.47
CA THR A 466 -23.00 11.64 -8.19
C THR A 466 -22.59 10.71 -7.06
N MET A 467 -21.80 9.68 -7.35
CA MET A 467 -21.36 8.66 -6.40
C MET A 467 -19.87 8.84 -6.06
N THR A 468 -19.41 8.21 -4.98
CA THR A 468 -17.99 8.15 -4.63
C THR A 468 -17.28 7.06 -5.44
N GLY A 469 -16.23 7.43 -6.18
CA GLY A 469 -15.41 6.59 -7.08
C GLY A 469 -14.47 5.62 -6.37
N ALA A 470 -13.74 6.13 -5.38
CA ALA A 470 -12.81 5.36 -4.57
C ALA A 470 -12.71 5.95 -3.16
N THR A 471 -12.31 5.16 -2.17
CA THR A 471 -12.08 5.63 -0.80
C THR A 471 -10.76 5.09 -0.26
N VAL A 472 -10.01 5.91 0.47
CA VAL A 472 -8.85 5.44 1.26
C VAL A 472 -9.35 5.02 2.63
N VAL A 473 -9.08 3.77 2.98
CA VAL A 473 -9.41 3.17 4.28
C VAL A 473 -8.09 2.88 5.00
N LEU A 474 -7.88 3.51 6.15
CA LEU A 474 -6.75 3.22 7.03
C LEU A 474 -7.15 2.09 7.99
N GLY A 475 -6.32 1.05 8.05
CA GLY A 475 -6.51 -0.06 8.99
C GLY A 475 -7.89 -0.73 8.94
N ASP A 476 -8.52 -0.77 7.77
CA ASP A 476 -9.86 -1.33 7.48
C ASP A 476 -11.05 -0.69 8.21
N GLU A 477 -10.82 0.32 9.04
CA GLU A 477 -11.86 0.91 9.90
C GLU A 477 -12.10 2.40 9.58
N LEU A 478 -11.04 3.13 9.19
CA LEU A 478 -11.10 4.58 9.09
C LEU A 478 -11.13 5.06 7.64
N HIS A 479 -12.28 5.56 7.19
CA HIS A 479 -12.45 6.22 5.89
C HIS A 479 -11.90 7.65 5.93
N THR A 480 -10.64 7.81 5.54
CA THR A 480 -9.97 9.13 5.61
C THR A 480 -10.28 10.04 4.43
N TYR A 481 -10.56 9.46 3.26
CA TYR A 481 -10.75 10.23 2.05
C TYR A 481 -11.66 9.51 1.05
N ALA A 482 -12.58 10.26 0.41
CA ALA A 482 -13.43 9.76 -0.67
C ALA A 482 -13.20 10.58 -1.94
N PHE A 483 -12.76 9.90 -2.98
CA PHE A 483 -12.61 10.42 -4.33
C PHE A 483 -13.97 10.38 -5.03
N SER A 484 -14.62 11.53 -5.14
CA SER A 484 -15.66 11.76 -6.15
C SER A 484 -15.07 12.64 -7.26
N LEU A 485 -15.67 12.63 -8.45
CA LEU A 485 -15.20 13.51 -9.54
C LEU A 485 -15.18 14.98 -9.08
N TRP A 486 -16.22 15.41 -8.36
CA TRP A 486 -16.31 16.77 -7.85
C TRP A 486 -15.24 17.07 -6.78
N ASN A 487 -15.05 16.19 -5.80
CA ASN A 487 -14.03 16.38 -4.76
C ASN A 487 -12.62 16.41 -5.38
N THR A 488 -12.34 15.53 -6.35
CA THR A 488 -11.05 15.53 -7.05
C THR A 488 -10.81 16.85 -7.76
N VAL A 489 -11.82 17.42 -8.43
CA VAL A 489 -11.71 18.73 -9.09
C VAL A 489 -11.49 19.84 -8.07
N THR A 490 -12.27 19.90 -6.99
CA THR A 490 -12.12 20.94 -5.96
C THR A 490 -10.78 20.86 -5.26
N ASP A 491 -10.28 19.66 -4.99
CA ASP A 491 -9.07 19.46 -4.22
C ASP A 491 -7.83 19.71 -5.09
N LEU A 492 -7.87 19.32 -6.37
CA LEU A 492 -6.86 19.73 -7.35
C LEU A 492 -6.81 21.25 -7.54
N TRP A 493 -7.98 21.90 -7.54
CA TRP A 493 -8.08 23.36 -7.63
C TRP A 493 -7.44 24.02 -6.40
N GLN A 494 -7.78 23.56 -5.19
CA GLN A 494 -7.27 24.09 -3.93
C GLN A 494 -5.77 23.81 -3.73
N ALA A 495 -5.26 22.69 -4.25
CA ALA A 495 -3.84 22.37 -4.25
C ALA A 495 -3.01 23.25 -5.22
N GLY A 496 -3.66 24.08 -6.06
CA GLY A 496 -3.00 24.92 -7.06
C GLY A 496 -2.74 24.23 -8.41
N LEU A 497 -3.22 23.00 -8.61
CA LEU A 497 -3.16 22.27 -9.89
C LEU A 497 -4.32 22.66 -10.80
N ILE A 498 -4.52 23.97 -10.98
CA ILE A 498 -5.63 24.53 -11.77
C ILE A 498 -5.71 23.91 -13.18
N PRO A 499 -4.61 23.75 -13.95
CA PRO A 499 -4.70 23.17 -15.28
C PRO A 499 -5.18 21.72 -15.27
N LEU A 500 -4.74 20.93 -14.28
CA LEU A 500 -5.13 19.53 -14.15
C LEU A 500 -6.59 19.41 -13.69
N SER A 501 -7.00 20.22 -12.71
CA SER A 501 -8.39 20.32 -12.26
C SER A 501 -9.33 20.62 -13.43
N VAL A 502 -8.99 21.61 -14.26
CA VAL A 502 -9.78 21.97 -15.45
C VAL A 502 -9.78 20.83 -16.46
N CYS A 503 -8.64 20.18 -16.69
CA CYS A 503 -8.51 19.04 -17.59
C CYS A 503 -9.45 17.89 -17.18
N VAL A 504 -9.42 17.47 -15.91
CA VAL A 504 -10.28 16.41 -15.36
C VAL A 504 -11.76 16.80 -15.43
N PHE A 505 -12.10 18.02 -15.02
CA PHE A 505 -13.48 18.52 -15.09
C PHE A 505 -14.01 18.54 -16.52
N VAL A 506 -13.22 19.05 -17.47
CA VAL A 506 -13.62 19.15 -18.87
C VAL A 506 -13.72 17.77 -19.50
N PHE A 507 -12.70 16.91 -19.40
CA PHE A 507 -12.69 15.64 -20.14
C PHE A 507 -13.53 14.51 -19.52
N SER A 508 -13.75 14.54 -18.20
CA SER A 508 -14.51 13.49 -17.50
C SER A 508 -15.87 13.97 -17.00
N GLY A 509 -16.01 15.26 -16.72
CA GLY A 509 -17.28 15.87 -16.33
C GLY A 509 -18.09 16.33 -17.53
N VAL A 510 -17.58 17.26 -18.33
CA VAL A 510 -18.38 17.97 -19.36
C VAL A 510 -18.38 17.26 -20.72
N TYR A 511 -17.20 16.86 -21.17
CA TYR A 511 -16.96 16.33 -22.51
C TYR A 511 -17.79 15.08 -22.84
N PRO A 512 -17.99 14.10 -21.94
CA PRO A 512 -18.81 12.93 -22.26
C PRO A 512 -20.24 13.31 -22.66
N TYR A 513 -20.86 14.28 -21.98
CA TYR A 513 -22.20 14.75 -22.34
C TYR A 513 -22.20 15.54 -23.64
N VAL A 514 -21.23 16.42 -23.85
CA VAL A 514 -21.08 17.17 -25.11
C VAL A 514 -20.91 16.20 -26.29
N LYS A 515 -20.13 15.14 -26.12
CA LYS A 515 -19.95 14.06 -27.11
C LYS A 515 -21.30 13.41 -27.44
N LEU A 516 -22.06 12.97 -26.44
CA LEU A 516 -23.33 12.28 -26.64
C LEU A 516 -24.38 13.16 -27.32
N VAL A 517 -24.48 14.44 -26.90
CA VAL A 517 -25.38 15.42 -27.52
C VAL A 517 -24.96 15.70 -28.96
N SER A 518 -23.67 15.89 -29.22
CA SER A 518 -23.14 16.12 -30.58
C SER A 518 -23.41 14.92 -31.48
N LEU A 519 -23.22 13.71 -30.95
CA LEU A 519 -23.49 12.48 -31.68
C LEU A 519 -24.96 12.40 -32.09
N ALA A 520 -25.90 12.62 -31.17
CA ALA A 520 -27.33 12.65 -31.49
C ALA A 520 -27.70 13.80 -32.45
N ALA A 521 -27.10 14.98 -32.28
CA ALA A 521 -27.38 16.15 -33.11
C ALA A 521 -26.90 15.96 -34.56
N PHE A 522 -25.65 15.52 -34.77
CA PHE A 522 -25.10 15.35 -36.12
C PHE A 522 -25.70 14.16 -36.86
N THR A 523 -25.94 13.05 -36.16
CA THR A 523 -26.51 11.85 -36.80
C THR A 523 -28.03 11.96 -36.93
N VAL A 524 -28.76 12.02 -35.82
CA VAL A 524 -30.22 11.90 -35.84
C VAL A 524 -30.90 13.21 -36.25
N CYS A 525 -30.45 14.37 -35.76
CA CYS A 525 -31.12 15.64 -36.05
C CYS A 525 -30.72 16.26 -37.39
N ALA A 526 -29.44 16.14 -37.77
CA ALA A 526 -28.88 16.75 -38.98
C ALA A 526 -28.69 15.74 -40.13
N HIS A 527 -28.78 14.43 -39.87
CA HIS A 527 -28.55 13.38 -40.87
C HIS A 527 -27.19 13.49 -41.60
N ARG A 528 -26.13 13.96 -40.90
CA ARG A 528 -24.77 14.14 -41.44
C ARG A 528 -23.74 13.26 -40.70
N PRO A 529 -23.82 11.93 -40.85
CA PRO A 529 -22.92 11.01 -40.15
C PRO A 529 -21.47 11.09 -40.62
N GLU A 530 -21.23 11.59 -41.84
CA GLU A 530 -19.88 11.72 -42.43
C GLU A 530 -19.22 13.07 -42.15
N SER A 531 -19.79 13.90 -41.27
CA SER A 531 -19.18 15.17 -40.93
C SER A 531 -17.79 14.97 -40.30
N ARG A 532 -16.79 15.71 -40.80
CA ARG A 532 -15.44 15.69 -40.23
C ARG A 532 -15.42 16.04 -38.75
N ALA A 533 -16.34 16.93 -38.33
CA ALA A 533 -16.52 17.30 -36.94
C ALA A 533 -16.89 16.09 -36.07
N LEU A 534 -17.87 15.27 -36.50
CA LEU A 534 -18.26 14.07 -35.75
C LEU A 534 -17.13 13.05 -35.66
N ALA A 535 -16.35 12.88 -36.74
CA ALA A 535 -15.16 12.01 -36.71
C ALA A 535 -14.11 12.48 -35.70
N VAL A 536 -13.83 13.80 -35.65
CA VAL A 536 -12.90 14.38 -34.66
C VAL A 536 -13.43 14.20 -33.24
N ILE A 537 -14.72 14.46 -33.00
CA ILE A 537 -15.37 14.27 -31.70
C ILE A 537 -15.27 12.79 -31.25
N ASP A 538 -15.42 11.85 -32.19
CA ASP A 538 -15.30 10.43 -31.86
C ASP A 538 -13.85 10.04 -31.51
N TYR A 539 -12.86 10.50 -32.28
CA TYR A 539 -11.44 10.27 -31.97
C TYR A 539 -10.99 10.91 -30.66
N LEU A 540 -11.52 12.07 -30.31
CA LEU A 540 -11.30 12.72 -29.02
C LEU A 540 -12.07 12.01 -27.88
N GLY A 541 -13.03 11.14 -28.22
CA GLY A 541 -13.79 10.31 -27.28
C GLY A 541 -12.93 9.57 -26.25
N LYS A 542 -11.77 9.05 -26.67
CA LYS A 542 -10.82 8.35 -25.79
C LYS A 542 -10.26 9.20 -24.65
N LEU A 543 -10.27 10.54 -24.76
CA LEU A 543 -9.77 11.43 -23.72
C LEU A 543 -10.58 11.32 -22.42
N SER A 544 -11.82 10.81 -22.48
CA SER A 544 -12.61 10.48 -21.29
C SER A 544 -11.98 9.37 -20.42
N LEU A 545 -11.03 8.58 -20.94
CA LEU A 545 -10.26 7.60 -20.15
C LEU A 545 -9.15 8.25 -19.30
N ILE A 546 -8.92 9.56 -19.41
CA ILE A 546 -7.86 10.25 -18.66
C ILE A 546 -8.04 10.08 -17.15
N ASP A 547 -9.26 10.21 -16.65
CA ASP A 547 -9.56 10.07 -15.22
C ASP A 547 -9.45 8.61 -14.77
N THR A 548 -9.88 7.66 -15.59
CA THR A 548 -9.68 6.22 -15.32
C THR A 548 -8.20 5.90 -15.13
N PHE A 549 -7.33 6.38 -16.03
CA PHE A 549 -5.89 6.14 -15.95
C PHE A 549 -5.22 6.96 -14.83
N ALA A 550 -5.66 8.20 -14.59
CA ALA A 550 -5.17 9.02 -13.48
C ALA A 550 -5.50 8.38 -12.13
N LEU A 551 -6.72 7.89 -11.96
CA LEU A 551 -7.15 7.14 -10.78
C LEU A 551 -6.35 5.84 -10.65
N MET A 552 -6.12 5.09 -11.72
CA MET A 552 -5.28 3.89 -11.69
C MET A 552 -3.85 4.18 -11.18
N VAL A 553 -3.23 5.27 -11.65
CA VAL A 553 -1.90 5.72 -11.20
C VAL A 553 -1.95 6.16 -9.73
N MET A 554 -2.95 6.94 -9.35
CA MET A 554 -3.14 7.45 -8.00
C MET A 554 -3.40 6.32 -6.98
N VAL A 555 -4.33 5.40 -7.25
CA VAL A 555 -4.63 4.22 -6.41
C VAL A 555 -3.37 3.40 -6.18
N SER A 556 -2.61 3.14 -7.24
CA SER A 556 -1.36 2.37 -7.14
C SER A 556 -0.27 3.06 -6.31
N GLY A 557 -0.30 4.40 -6.25
CA GLY A 557 0.63 5.22 -5.46
C GLY A 557 0.20 5.41 -4.00
N LEU A 558 -1.10 5.37 -3.72
CA LEU A 558 -1.68 5.53 -2.38
C LEU A 558 -1.81 4.24 -1.60
N GLU A 559 -1.84 3.10 -2.28
CA GLU A 559 -1.89 1.79 -1.63
C GLU A 559 -0.57 1.50 -0.92
N ILE A 560 -0.58 1.63 0.40
CA ILE A 560 0.50 1.27 1.29
C ILE A 560 0.09 -0.06 1.93
N PRO A 561 0.69 -1.19 1.53
CA PRO A 561 0.34 -2.50 2.07
C PRO A 561 0.24 -2.45 3.60
N TYR A 562 -0.84 -2.99 4.14
CA TYR A 562 -1.14 -3.07 5.58
C TYR A 562 -1.51 -1.75 6.29
N VAL A 563 -1.24 -0.59 5.69
CA VAL A 563 -1.49 0.73 6.31
C VAL A 563 -2.74 1.38 5.71
N ALA A 564 -2.74 1.55 4.38
CA ALA A 564 -3.75 2.30 3.65
C ALA A 564 -4.23 1.48 2.46
N ASP A 565 -5.50 1.07 2.51
CA ASP A 565 -6.15 0.33 1.45
C ASP A 565 -7.08 1.25 0.66
N VAL A 566 -7.00 1.22 -0.66
CA VAL A 566 -7.85 2.09 -1.50
C VAL A 566 -8.99 1.26 -2.06
N VAL A 567 -10.19 1.36 -1.52
CA VAL A 567 -11.35 0.61 -1.99
C VAL A 567 -11.95 1.29 -3.21
N ILE A 568 -12.09 0.58 -4.32
CA ILE A 568 -12.73 1.09 -5.55
C ILE A 568 -14.21 0.75 -5.50
N HIS A 569 -15.05 1.77 -5.70
CA HIS A 569 -16.50 1.63 -5.62
C HIS A 569 -17.14 1.37 -6.98
N ARG A 570 -18.41 0.96 -6.95
CA ARG A 570 -19.19 0.60 -8.15
C ARG A 570 -19.28 1.73 -9.19
N SER A 571 -19.35 2.97 -8.72
CA SER A 571 -19.39 4.18 -9.54
C SER A 571 -18.24 4.25 -10.55
N PHE A 572 -17.01 3.92 -10.13
CA PHE A 572 -15.85 3.91 -11.03
C PHE A 572 -16.03 2.91 -12.18
N TYR A 573 -16.57 1.73 -11.90
CA TYR A 573 -16.88 0.74 -12.94
C TYR A 573 -18.05 1.17 -13.85
N LEU A 574 -19.03 1.90 -13.30
CA LEU A 574 -20.10 2.52 -14.08
C LEU A 574 -19.53 3.59 -15.02
N PHE A 575 -18.60 4.44 -14.55
CA PHE A 575 -17.88 5.41 -15.39
C PHE A 575 -17.12 4.73 -16.52
N LEU A 576 -16.36 3.69 -16.18
CA LEU A 576 -15.57 2.94 -17.15
C LEU A 576 -16.45 2.29 -18.22
N SER A 577 -17.56 1.69 -17.80
CA SER A 577 -18.54 1.07 -18.70
C SER A 577 -19.25 2.11 -19.56
N ALA A 578 -19.65 3.25 -19.01
CA ALA A 578 -20.22 4.37 -19.75
C ALA A 578 -19.25 4.89 -20.82
N THR A 579 -17.96 4.97 -20.47
CA THR A 579 -16.90 5.41 -21.38
C THR A 579 -16.74 4.45 -22.55
N ILE A 580 -16.58 3.15 -22.28
CA ILE A 580 -16.48 2.08 -23.30
C ILE A 580 -17.71 2.09 -24.20
N LEU A 581 -18.91 2.17 -23.60
CA LEU A 581 -20.16 2.20 -24.34
C LEU A 581 -20.26 3.46 -25.22
N SER A 582 -19.80 4.62 -24.75
CA SER A 582 -19.79 5.85 -25.54
C SER A 582 -18.81 5.79 -26.73
N ILE A 583 -17.69 5.05 -26.61
CA ILE A 583 -16.74 4.82 -27.71
C ILE A 583 -17.36 3.85 -28.72
N ALA A 584 -17.99 2.77 -28.25
CA ALA A 584 -18.71 1.83 -29.10
C ALA A 584 -19.87 2.51 -29.85
N LEU A 585 -20.65 3.32 -29.15
CA LEU A 585 -21.77 4.09 -29.72
C LEU A 585 -21.27 5.12 -30.74
N GLY A 586 -20.13 5.77 -30.48
CA GLY A 586 -19.43 6.65 -31.42
C GLY A 586 -19.09 5.96 -32.74
N ASN A 587 -18.47 4.78 -32.66
CA ASN A 587 -18.16 3.97 -33.83
C ASN A 587 -19.42 3.49 -34.56
N TYR A 588 -20.46 3.07 -33.83
CA TYR A 588 -21.73 2.70 -34.43
C TYR A 588 -22.36 3.86 -35.20
N ALA A 589 -22.39 5.05 -34.60
CA ALA A 589 -22.95 6.27 -35.19
C ALA A 589 -22.22 6.69 -36.48
N THR A 590 -20.89 6.61 -36.49
CA THR A 590 -20.09 7.01 -37.64
C THR A 590 -20.06 5.96 -38.74
N GLN A 591 -20.00 4.66 -38.40
CA GLN A 591 -19.73 3.60 -39.39
C GLN A 591 -20.94 2.80 -39.81
N LEU A 592 -21.85 2.47 -38.89
CA LEU A 592 -22.93 1.53 -39.12
C LEU A 592 -24.30 2.21 -39.27
N TRP A 593 -24.53 3.31 -38.56
CA TRP A 593 -25.81 4.03 -38.59
C TRP A 593 -26.11 4.52 -40.01
N ARG A 594 -27.25 4.07 -40.56
CA ARG A 594 -27.67 4.30 -41.95
C ARG A 594 -26.64 3.91 -43.02
N ALA A 595 -25.84 2.88 -42.77
CA ALA A 595 -24.98 2.28 -43.79
C ALA A 595 -25.82 1.73 -44.96
N GLY A 596 -25.36 1.97 -46.20
CA GLY A 596 -26.03 1.52 -47.43
C GLY A 596 -27.28 2.33 -47.81
N THR A 597 -27.35 3.60 -47.38
CA THR A 597 -28.49 4.49 -47.66
C THR A 597 -28.04 5.72 -48.44
N SER A 598 -28.98 6.38 -49.13
CA SER A 598 -28.71 7.57 -49.94
C SER A 598 -28.12 8.74 -49.14
N LEU A 599 -28.35 8.80 -47.82
CA LEU A 599 -27.84 9.88 -46.96
C LEU A 599 -26.31 9.91 -46.82
N ARG A 600 -25.61 8.82 -47.14
CA ARG A 600 -24.14 8.79 -47.17
C ARG A 600 -23.56 9.12 -48.56
N CYS A 601 -24.41 9.32 -49.56
CA CYS A 601 -23.97 9.71 -50.89
C CYS A 601 -24.30 11.19 -51.12
N GLU A 602 -23.52 12.09 -50.49
CA GLU A 602 -23.55 13.50 -50.88
C GLU A 602 -22.89 13.66 -52.26
N GLY A 603 -23.74 13.65 -53.30
CA GLY A 603 -23.62 14.44 -54.52
C GLY A 603 -22.25 14.49 -55.19
N HIS A 604 -21.86 13.42 -55.90
CA HIS A 604 -20.83 13.52 -56.94
C HIS A 604 -21.40 13.76 -58.34
N GLY A 605 -22.70 14.03 -58.46
CA GLY A 605 -23.35 14.38 -59.71
C GLY A 605 -23.73 15.86 -59.74
N SER A 606 -22.85 16.71 -60.30
CA SER A 606 -23.21 18.01 -60.92
C SER A 606 -22.03 18.75 -61.57
N THR A 607 -20.78 18.28 -61.44
CA THR A 607 -19.65 18.85 -62.22
C THR A 607 -19.42 18.13 -63.56
N ALA A 608 -20.49 17.66 -64.21
CA ALA A 608 -20.45 17.24 -65.60
C ALA A 608 -21.16 18.29 -66.46
N GLY A 609 -20.36 19.14 -67.11
CA GLY A 609 -20.70 19.75 -68.38
C GLY A 609 -21.70 20.90 -68.35
N GLY A 610 -21.18 22.10 -68.54
CA GLY A 610 -21.95 23.13 -69.23
C GLY A 610 -22.44 22.59 -70.58
N GLY A 611 -23.75 22.50 -70.71
CA GLY A 611 -24.47 22.13 -71.91
C GLY A 611 -25.94 22.32 -71.63
N GLY A 612 -26.47 23.51 -71.92
CA GLY A 612 -27.82 23.92 -71.55
C GLY A 612 -28.90 22.97 -72.05
N GLY A 613 -29.92 22.77 -71.22
CA GLY A 613 -31.11 22.02 -71.61
C GLY A 613 -31.93 21.59 -70.40
N GLY A 614 -32.93 22.42 -70.06
CA GLY A 614 -34.18 22.03 -69.42
C GLY A 614 -34.13 21.14 -68.17
N TYR A 615 -34.41 21.72 -67.01
CA TYR A 615 -35.07 20.99 -65.93
C TYR A 615 -36.41 20.44 -66.47
N VAL A 616 -36.44 19.17 -66.87
CA VAL A 616 -37.70 18.43 -67.03
C VAL A 616 -38.11 17.99 -65.64
N ALA A 617 -39.05 18.74 -65.06
CA ALA A 617 -39.84 18.27 -63.94
C ALA A 617 -40.57 17.00 -64.39
N VAL A 618 -40.22 15.86 -63.80
CA VAL A 618 -41.02 14.64 -63.90
C VAL A 618 -42.27 14.89 -63.07
N ALA A 619 -43.29 15.46 -63.73
CA ALA A 619 -44.65 15.44 -63.25
C ALA A 619 -45.12 13.99 -63.21
N ALA A 620 -45.71 13.59 -62.09
CA ALA A 620 -46.44 12.34 -61.96
C ALA A 620 -47.58 12.34 -62.98
N GLU A 621 -47.52 11.42 -63.94
CA GLU A 621 -48.59 11.20 -64.90
C GLU A 621 -49.59 10.21 -64.27
N ASP A 622 -50.80 10.71 -64.03
CA ASP A 622 -52.00 9.97 -63.67
C ASP A 622 -52.30 8.91 -64.76
N VAL A 623 -52.33 7.63 -64.38
CA VAL A 623 -52.88 6.57 -65.21
C VAL A 623 -54.34 6.35 -64.81
N GLY A 624 -55.24 6.97 -65.58
CA GLY A 624 -56.67 6.71 -65.56
C GLY A 624 -57.10 5.80 -66.72
N ASP A 625 -57.74 4.69 -66.35
CA ASP A 625 -58.80 3.91 -67.02
C ASP A 625 -58.95 3.92 -68.55
N ALA A 626 -58.86 2.73 -69.14
CA ALA A 626 -59.74 2.31 -70.24
C ALA A 626 -59.89 0.77 -70.30
N ALA A 627 -61.13 0.31 -70.14
CA ALA A 627 -61.57 -1.08 -70.28
C ALA A 627 -61.87 -1.44 -71.74
N ALA A 628 -61.57 -2.68 -72.16
CA ALA A 628 -62.39 -3.51 -73.07
C ALA A 628 -61.77 -4.91 -73.30
N PRO A 629 -62.56 -5.94 -73.70
CA PRO A 629 -62.27 -7.35 -73.40
C PRO A 629 -62.11 -8.30 -74.62
N LEU A 630 -61.67 -9.53 -74.30
CA LEU A 630 -61.94 -10.84 -74.93
C LEU A 630 -61.50 -11.13 -76.39
N ASN A 631 -60.56 -12.06 -76.56
CA ASN A 631 -60.77 -13.32 -77.32
C ASN A 631 -59.62 -14.35 -77.13
N PRO A 632 -59.87 -15.68 -77.26
CA PRO A 632 -58.91 -16.76 -76.94
C PRO A 632 -58.36 -17.49 -78.22
N PRO A 633 -57.80 -18.72 -78.13
CA PRO A 633 -56.40 -19.11 -78.39
C PRO A 633 -56.17 -19.71 -79.81
N PRO A 634 -54.97 -20.27 -80.18
CA PRO A 634 -54.69 -21.69 -79.86
C PRO A 634 -53.21 -22.11 -79.71
N VAL A 635 -53.05 -23.22 -78.98
CA VAL A 635 -52.16 -24.39 -79.16
C VAL A 635 -51.10 -24.34 -80.27
N GLY A 636 -49.85 -24.68 -79.93
CA GLY A 636 -49.05 -25.59 -80.75
C GLY A 636 -47.56 -25.30 -80.93
N THR A 637 -46.76 -26.29 -80.53
CA THR A 637 -45.53 -26.80 -81.20
C THR A 637 -44.18 -26.06 -81.09
N LEU A 638 -43.25 -26.77 -80.41
CA LEU A 638 -41.91 -27.20 -80.84
C LEU A 638 -40.75 -26.19 -81.03
N LEU A 639 -39.71 -26.40 -80.19
CA LEU A 639 -38.25 -26.24 -80.39
C LEU A 639 -37.68 -24.79 -80.41
N PRO A 640 -36.35 -24.56 -80.20
CA PRO A 640 -35.25 -25.53 -80.00
C PRO A 640 -34.32 -25.27 -78.79
N ARG A 641 -33.65 -26.35 -78.43
CA ARG A 641 -32.33 -26.44 -77.78
C ARG A 641 -31.29 -25.63 -78.58
N SER A 642 -30.77 -24.55 -77.99
CA SER A 642 -29.59 -23.82 -78.50
C SER A 642 -28.45 -23.85 -77.49
N SER A 643 -27.28 -24.16 -78.00
CA SER A 643 -26.00 -24.46 -77.37
C SER A 643 -25.48 -23.42 -76.36
N PRO A 644 -24.64 -23.85 -75.39
CA PRO A 644 -23.85 -22.93 -74.58
C PRO A 644 -22.74 -22.31 -75.45
N GLY A 645 -22.87 -21.00 -75.73
CA GLY A 645 -21.78 -20.21 -76.27
C GLY A 645 -20.67 -20.11 -75.22
N ALA A 646 -19.57 -20.82 -75.46
CA ALA A 646 -18.33 -20.65 -74.73
C ALA A 646 -17.80 -19.23 -75.01
N VAL A 647 -18.01 -18.34 -74.05
CA VAL A 647 -17.30 -17.05 -74.00
C VAL A 647 -15.82 -17.37 -73.73
N PRO A 648 -14.87 -16.93 -74.56
CA PRO A 648 -13.46 -17.14 -74.31
C PRO A 648 -13.08 -16.40 -73.03
N ARG A 649 -12.80 -17.16 -71.97
CA ARG A 649 -12.14 -16.67 -70.76
C ARG A 649 -10.73 -16.25 -71.18
N ALA A 650 -10.56 -14.97 -71.50
CA ALA A 650 -9.24 -14.38 -71.62
C ALA A 650 -8.56 -14.49 -70.25
N HIS A 651 -7.79 -15.56 -70.07
CA HIS A 651 -6.82 -15.67 -68.99
C HIS A 651 -5.75 -14.62 -69.27
N PHE A 652 -6.01 -13.38 -68.82
CA PHE A 652 -4.97 -12.38 -68.65
C PHE A 652 -4.06 -12.88 -67.52
N VAL A 653 -3.09 -13.70 -67.92
CA VAL A 653 -1.94 -14.07 -67.10
C VAL A 653 -1.11 -12.80 -66.96
N VAL A 654 -1.40 -12.01 -65.93
CA VAL A 654 -0.49 -10.97 -65.43
C VAL A 654 0.62 -11.69 -64.66
N ASP A 655 1.47 -12.44 -65.38
CA ASP A 655 2.72 -12.98 -64.86
C ASP A 655 3.81 -11.92 -65.00
N GLY A 656 4.48 -11.63 -63.88
CA GLY A 656 5.64 -10.74 -63.88
C GLY A 656 5.90 -9.98 -62.59
N GLN A 657 5.00 -10.03 -61.58
CA GLN A 657 5.37 -9.53 -60.25
C GLN A 657 6.15 -10.61 -59.51
N SER A 658 7.48 -10.45 -59.47
CA SER A 658 8.38 -11.37 -58.78
C SER A 658 7.92 -11.64 -57.33
N PRO A 659 8.02 -12.88 -56.84
CA PRO A 659 7.63 -13.24 -55.48
C PRO A 659 8.34 -12.40 -54.41
N TRP A 660 9.52 -11.84 -54.73
CA TRP A 660 10.25 -10.90 -53.90
C TRP A 660 9.53 -9.56 -53.69
N ARG A 661 8.87 -9.00 -54.72
CA ARG A 661 8.08 -7.75 -54.55
C ARG A 661 6.84 -7.97 -53.70
N ARG A 662 6.18 -9.13 -53.80
CA ARG A 662 5.05 -9.46 -52.91
C ARG A 662 5.49 -9.63 -51.46
N ARG A 663 6.63 -10.29 -51.21
CA ARG A 663 7.21 -10.42 -49.86
C ARG A 663 7.69 -9.08 -49.31
N ALA A 664 8.35 -8.24 -50.13
CA ALA A 664 8.78 -6.92 -49.73
C ALA A 664 7.58 -6.00 -49.39
N ALA A 665 6.52 -6.02 -50.21
CA ALA A 665 5.30 -5.27 -49.93
C ALA A 665 4.62 -5.73 -48.63
N ALA A 666 4.54 -7.04 -48.37
CA ALA A 666 4.01 -7.58 -47.13
C ALA A 666 4.86 -7.20 -45.90
N CYS A 667 6.20 -7.24 -46.01
CA CYS A 667 7.10 -6.80 -44.93
C CYS A 667 6.91 -5.31 -44.62
N VAL A 668 6.79 -4.45 -45.63
CA VAL A 668 6.57 -3.00 -45.44
C VAL A 668 5.23 -2.74 -44.74
N THR A 669 4.19 -3.55 -44.99
CA THR A 669 2.90 -3.41 -44.30
C THR A 669 2.92 -3.83 -42.82
N HIS A 670 3.78 -4.79 -42.43
CA HIS A 670 3.85 -5.26 -41.05
C HIS A 670 4.85 -4.52 -40.16
N ALA A 671 5.86 -3.87 -40.74
CA ALA A 671 6.89 -3.15 -39.98
C ALA A 671 6.33 -2.12 -38.97
N PRO A 672 5.29 -1.31 -39.28
CA PRO A 672 4.72 -0.37 -38.32
C PRO A 672 4.02 -1.04 -37.13
N ALA A 673 3.38 -2.20 -37.35
CA ALA A 673 2.74 -2.96 -36.27
C ALA A 673 3.79 -3.59 -35.34
N LEU A 674 4.88 -4.10 -35.90
CA LEU A 674 6.03 -4.58 -35.12
C LEU A 674 6.69 -3.45 -34.33
N ALA A 675 6.82 -2.26 -34.92
CA ALA A 675 7.32 -1.08 -34.22
C ALA A 675 6.41 -0.71 -33.03
N LEU A 676 5.09 -0.75 -33.19
CA LEU A 676 4.16 -0.50 -32.08
C LEU A 676 4.23 -1.56 -30.99
N LEU A 677 4.38 -2.83 -31.34
CA LEU A 677 4.61 -3.90 -30.36
C LEU A 677 5.92 -3.67 -29.61
N ALA A 678 7.01 -3.33 -30.32
CA ALA A 678 8.30 -3.01 -29.72
C ALA A 678 8.23 -1.77 -28.81
N CYS A 679 7.34 -0.82 -29.11
CA CYS A 679 7.11 0.35 -28.26
C CYS A 679 6.28 0.03 -27.00
N SER A 680 5.31 -0.89 -27.11
CA SER A 680 4.30 -1.10 -26.06
C SER A 680 4.65 -2.25 -25.11
N VAL A 681 5.11 -3.39 -25.64
CA VAL A 681 5.41 -4.60 -24.85
C VAL A 681 6.42 -4.36 -23.72
N PRO A 682 7.50 -3.58 -23.90
CA PRO A 682 8.42 -3.30 -22.80
C PRO A 682 7.76 -2.64 -21.59
N ALA A 683 6.75 -1.77 -21.79
CA ALA A 683 6.07 -1.12 -20.67
C ALA A 683 5.21 -2.11 -19.84
N TRP A 684 4.73 -3.19 -20.46
CA TRP A 684 3.99 -4.25 -19.77
C TRP A 684 4.89 -5.18 -18.97
N LEU A 685 6.09 -5.46 -19.48
CA LEU A 685 7.02 -6.43 -18.89
C LEU A 685 8.01 -5.77 -17.90
N LEU A 686 8.44 -4.55 -18.19
CA LEU A 686 9.45 -3.83 -17.43
C LEU A 686 8.81 -2.74 -16.57
N PRO A 687 9.46 -2.36 -15.45
CA PRO A 687 9.02 -1.23 -14.65
C PRO A 687 8.91 0.06 -15.48
N SER A 688 7.72 0.66 -15.44
CA SER A 688 7.37 1.88 -16.16
C SER A 688 7.30 3.10 -15.23
N LEU A 689 6.99 2.87 -13.96
CA LEU A 689 6.91 3.89 -12.91
C LEU A 689 7.71 3.43 -11.69
N ARG A 690 8.41 4.37 -11.05
CA ARG A 690 9.08 4.11 -9.77
C ARG A 690 8.58 5.11 -8.73
N TYR A 691 7.99 4.61 -7.66
CA TYR A 691 7.65 5.38 -6.48
C TYR A 691 8.81 5.30 -5.50
N ARG A 692 9.29 6.43 -5.02
CA ARG A 692 10.23 6.55 -3.91
C ARG A 692 9.47 7.11 -2.72
N ILE A 693 9.39 6.31 -1.66
CA ILE A 693 8.76 6.71 -0.40
C ILE A 693 9.86 7.34 0.47
N GLY A 694 9.52 8.36 1.23
CA GLY A 694 10.39 9.11 2.13
C GLY A 694 9.70 9.37 3.47
N GLY A 695 10.47 9.92 4.41
CA GLY A 695 10.02 10.11 5.79
C GLY A 695 10.00 8.79 6.59
N PHE A 696 9.31 8.80 7.73
CA PHE A 696 9.14 7.65 8.63
C PHE A 696 8.53 6.42 7.93
N ALA A 697 7.74 6.63 6.88
CA ALA A 697 7.14 5.54 6.10
C ALA A 697 8.17 4.62 5.42
N ARG A 698 9.43 5.05 5.26
CA ARG A 698 10.53 4.16 4.82
C ARG A 698 10.81 3.01 5.78
N LEU A 699 10.50 3.18 7.07
CA LEU A 699 10.64 2.10 8.04
C LEU A 699 9.57 1.02 7.83
N LEU A 700 8.40 1.41 7.30
CA LEU A 700 7.26 0.52 7.09
C LEU A 700 7.20 -0.08 5.69
N THR A 701 7.81 0.59 4.70
CA THR A 701 7.75 0.22 3.29
C THR A 701 9.10 0.31 2.62
N PRO A 702 9.40 -0.55 1.64
CA PRO A 702 10.66 -0.47 0.92
C PRO A 702 10.85 0.91 0.28
N ASP A 703 12.09 1.40 0.28
CA ASP A 703 12.49 2.73 -0.20
C ASP A 703 11.99 3.06 -1.61
N SER A 704 11.82 2.04 -2.46
CA SER A 704 11.20 2.22 -3.76
C SER A 704 10.34 1.05 -4.21
N LYS A 705 9.23 1.38 -4.86
CA LYS A 705 8.31 0.42 -5.50
C LYS A 705 8.32 0.67 -7.00
N ALA A 706 8.79 -0.30 -7.76
CA ALA A 706 8.84 -0.27 -9.21
C ALA A 706 7.60 -0.98 -9.79
N LEU A 707 6.79 -0.29 -10.58
CA LEU A 707 5.55 -0.83 -11.15
C LEU A 707 5.67 -0.93 -12.68
N SER A 708 5.43 -2.13 -13.22
CA SER A 708 5.14 -2.30 -14.65
C SER A 708 3.69 -1.92 -14.95
N LEU A 709 3.36 -1.72 -16.21
CA LEU A 709 1.99 -1.38 -16.63
C LEU A 709 1.00 -2.55 -16.36
N SER A 710 1.50 -3.79 -16.34
CA SER A 710 0.72 -4.96 -15.91
C SER A 710 0.35 -4.87 -14.42
N THR A 711 1.33 -4.58 -13.56
CA THR A 711 1.08 -4.40 -12.12
C THR A 711 0.19 -3.20 -11.83
N LEU A 712 0.38 -2.10 -12.58
CA LEU A 712 -0.42 -0.89 -12.48
C LEU A 712 -1.89 -1.14 -12.86
N SER A 713 -2.13 -1.83 -13.98
CA SER A 713 -3.49 -2.09 -14.48
C SER A 713 -4.24 -3.18 -13.73
N THR A 714 -3.52 -4.07 -13.04
CA THR A 714 -4.10 -5.03 -12.09
C THR A 714 -4.22 -4.47 -10.67
N LEU A 715 -3.81 -3.22 -10.43
CA LEU A 715 -3.79 -2.57 -9.12
C LEU A 715 -3.15 -3.48 -8.06
N ASN A 716 -1.90 -3.88 -8.30
CA ASN A 716 -1.13 -4.82 -7.47
C ASN A 716 -1.75 -6.24 -7.33
N GLY A 717 -2.44 -6.72 -8.37
CA GLY A 717 -2.96 -8.10 -8.42
C GLY A 717 -4.36 -8.29 -7.82
N ARG A 718 -5.10 -7.20 -7.63
CA ARG A 718 -6.47 -7.19 -7.14
C ARG A 718 -7.44 -7.83 -8.13
N ARG A 719 -8.34 -8.68 -7.63
CA ARG A 719 -9.31 -9.44 -8.46
C ARG A 719 -10.45 -8.58 -8.97
N ASP A 720 -10.88 -7.59 -8.19
CA ASP A 720 -11.87 -6.57 -8.54
C ASP A 720 -11.36 -5.63 -9.65
N ALA A 721 -10.04 -5.52 -9.84
CA ALA A 721 -9.43 -4.67 -10.87
C ALA A 721 -9.37 -5.30 -12.28
N GLN A 722 -9.91 -6.50 -12.49
CA GLN A 722 -9.82 -7.21 -13.78
C GLN A 722 -10.40 -6.42 -14.95
N ALA A 723 -11.50 -5.69 -14.75
CA ALA A 723 -12.09 -4.86 -15.81
C ALA A 723 -11.13 -3.75 -16.25
N VAL A 724 -10.43 -3.11 -15.30
CA VAL A 724 -9.42 -2.07 -15.59
C VAL A 724 -8.27 -2.67 -16.39
N HIS A 725 -7.79 -3.84 -15.99
CA HIS A 725 -6.72 -4.55 -16.69
C HIS A 725 -7.10 -4.89 -18.14
N VAL A 726 -8.29 -5.45 -18.36
CA VAL A 726 -8.77 -5.80 -19.72
C VAL A 726 -8.89 -4.55 -20.59
N VAL A 727 -9.45 -3.46 -20.05
CA VAL A 727 -9.60 -2.21 -20.80
C VAL A 727 -8.25 -1.58 -21.11
N ALA A 728 -7.32 -1.55 -20.14
CA ALA A 728 -5.97 -1.06 -20.35
C ALA A 728 -5.23 -1.90 -21.41
N LEU A 729 -5.29 -3.23 -21.30
CA LEU A 729 -4.67 -4.16 -22.26
C LEU A 729 -5.22 -3.95 -23.67
N PHE A 730 -6.53 -3.84 -23.78
CA PHE A 730 -7.17 -3.61 -25.07
C PHE A 730 -6.81 -2.24 -25.66
N THR A 731 -6.96 -1.16 -24.91
CA THR A 731 -6.82 0.21 -25.43
C THR A 731 -5.38 0.68 -25.62
N ILE A 732 -4.43 0.13 -24.85
CA ILE A 732 -3.02 0.53 -24.89
C ILE A 732 -2.17 -0.42 -25.75
N LEU A 733 -2.48 -1.73 -25.78
CA LEU A 733 -1.69 -2.71 -26.52
C LEU A 733 -2.42 -3.23 -27.77
N VAL A 734 -3.59 -3.84 -27.60
CA VAL A 734 -4.25 -4.60 -28.67
C VAL A 734 -4.78 -3.67 -29.77
N ALA A 735 -5.55 -2.65 -29.42
CA ALA A 735 -6.19 -1.75 -30.38
C ALA A 735 -5.18 -0.96 -31.23
N PRO A 736 -4.11 -0.35 -30.66
CA PRO A 736 -3.08 0.31 -31.46
C PRO A 736 -2.39 -0.59 -32.48
N VAL A 737 -2.02 -1.81 -32.05
CA VAL A 737 -1.33 -2.78 -32.91
C VAL A 737 -2.26 -3.25 -34.03
N LEU A 738 -3.49 -3.62 -33.72
CA LEU A 738 -4.48 -4.04 -34.72
C LEU A 738 -4.86 -2.90 -35.67
N TYR A 739 -5.02 -1.68 -35.16
CA TYR A 739 -5.33 -0.50 -35.98
C TYR A 739 -4.28 -0.30 -37.07
N VAL A 740 -3.01 -0.34 -36.71
CA VAL A 740 -1.91 -0.15 -37.66
C VAL A 740 -1.70 -1.36 -38.57
N ALA A 741 -1.82 -2.59 -38.05
CA ALA A 741 -1.68 -3.81 -38.84
C ALA A 741 -2.77 -3.95 -39.91
N LEU A 742 -4.00 -3.53 -39.59
CA LEU A 742 -5.16 -3.63 -40.45
C LEU A 742 -5.50 -2.31 -41.13
N TYR A 743 -4.61 -1.30 -41.08
CA TYR A 743 -4.83 0.00 -41.70
C TYR A 743 -4.96 -0.12 -43.23
N PRO A 744 -5.98 0.45 -43.88
CA PRO A 744 -7.06 1.30 -43.34
C PRO A 744 -8.38 0.57 -43.03
N ARG A 745 -8.44 -0.76 -43.16
CA ARG A 745 -9.68 -1.57 -43.04
C ARG A 745 -10.34 -1.49 -41.66
N CYS A 746 -9.57 -1.25 -40.60
CA CYS A 746 -10.08 -1.18 -39.23
C CYS A 746 -10.04 0.25 -38.66
N ALA A 747 -10.53 1.24 -39.41
CA ALA A 747 -10.59 2.63 -38.95
C ALA A 747 -11.32 2.81 -37.62
N PHE A 748 -12.27 1.93 -37.26
CA PHE A 748 -12.94 1.97 -35.96
C PHE A 748 -12.00 1.82 -34.77
N LEU A 749 -10.88 1.10 -34.91
CA LEU A 749 -9.95 0.91 -33.80
C LEU A 749 -9.21 2.19 -33.40
N ALA A 750 -9.17 3.22 -34.26
CA ALA A 750 -8.52 4.48 -33.94
C ALA A 750 -9.12 5.19 -32.73
N SER A 751 -10.44 5.09 -32.51
CA SER A 751 -11.12 5.66 -31.33
C SER A 751 -10.84 4.88 -30.03
N TRP A 752 -10.27 3.67 -30.13
CA TRP A 752 -9.89 2.83 -28.98
C TRP A 752 -8.41 2.95 -28.60
N CYS A 753 -7.57 3.56 -29.43
CA CYS A 753 -6.15 3.73 -29.19
C CYS A 753 -5.89 4.80 -28.12
N ALA A 754 -5.78 4.41 -26.85
CA ALA A 754 -5.67 5.32 -25.70
C ALA A 754 -4.27 5.40 -25.06
N ALA A 755 -3.22 4.95 -25.77
CA ALA A 755 -1.84 5.01 -25.28
C ALA A 755 -1.36 6.44 -24.98
N ASP A 756 -1.77 7.42 -25.78
CA ASP A 756 -1.52 8.85 -25.53
C ASP A 756 -2.21 9.33 -24.25
N VAL A 757 -3.46 8.91 -24.05
CA VAL A 757 -4.26 9.26 -22.86
C VAL A 757 -3.59 8.72 -21.60
N LEU A 758 -3.07 7.49 -21.65
CA LEU A 758 -2.30 6.93 -20.54
C LEU A 758 -1.04 7.75 -20.24
N VAL A 759 -0.26 8.14 -21.26
CA VAL A 759 0.97 8.93 -21.04
C VAL A 759 0.64 10.27 -20.37
N ILE A 760 -0.39 10.95 -20.85
CA ILE A 760 -0.88 12.21 -20.27
C ILE A 760 -1.34 11.97 -18.82
N ALA A 761 -2.12 10.91 -18.58
CA ALA A 761 -2.62 10.54 -17.25
C ALA A 761 -1.49 10.17 -16.29
N CYS A 762 -0.42 9.51 -16.75
CA CYS A 762 0.76 9.24 -15.93
C CYS A 762 1.45 10.55 -15.53
N VAL A 763 1.70 11.46 -16.47
CA VAL A 763 2.32 12.76 -16.15
C VAL A 763 1.44 13.56 -15.19
N ALA A 764 0.14 13.61 -15.43
CA ALA A 764 -0.85 14.23 -14.56
C ALA A 764 -0.85 13.61 -13.15
N GLY A 765 -0.93 12.28 -13.06
CA GLY A 765 -0.94 11.54 -11.80
C GLY A 765 0.35 11.71 -11.00
N LEU A 766 1.51 11.80 -11.68
CA LEU A 766 2.80 12.09 -11.03
C LEU A 766 2.81 13.49 -10.38
N LEU A 767 2.31 14.50 -11.08
CA LEU A 767 2.19 15.86 -10.56
C LEU A 767 1.17 15.93 -9.41
N GLN A 768 0.06 15.21 -9.56
CA GLN A 768 -1.01 15.14 -8.57
C GLN A 768 -0.55 14.44 -7.29
N LEU A 769 0.12 13.30 -7.36
CA LEU A 769 0.42 12.48 -6.18
C LEU A 769 1.24 13.25 -5.14
N HIS A 770 2.24 14.02 -5.56
CA HIS A 770 3.08 14.77 -4.63
C HIS A 770 2.26 15.80 -3.85
N GLN A 771 1.43 16.58 -4.55
CA GLN A 771 0.63 17.62 -3.91
C GLN A 771 -0.56 17.06 -3.14
N PHE A 772 -1.17 16.00 -3.65
CA PHE A 772 -2.25 15.29 -2.99
C PHE A 772 -1.80 14.72 -1.65
N VAL A 773 -0.62 14.12 -1.58
CA VAL A 773 -0.05 13.62 -0.33
C VAL A 773 0.13 14.74 0.68
N THR A 774 0.67 15.89 0.25
CA THR A 774 0.82 17.07 1.11
C THR A 774 -0.54 17.60 1.58
N PHE A 775 -1.53 17.65 0.69
CA PHE A 775 -2.88 18.13 1.01
C PHE A 775 -3.61 17.20 1.99
N VAL A 776 -3.57 15.88 1.77
CA VAL A 776 -4.28 14.90 2.61
C VAL A 776 -3.64 14.77 3.98
N LEU A 777 -2.31 14.76 4.05
CA LEU A 777 -1.62 14.63 5.33
C LEU A 777 -1.51 15.98 6.08
N GLY A 778 -1.62 17.10 5.37
CA GLY A 778 -1.48 18.44 5.92
C GLY A 778 -0.02 18.90 6.03
N ASP A 779 0.16 20.21 6.24
CA ASP A 779 1.47 20.83 6.40
C ASP A 779 2.22 20.24 7.61
N GLY A 780 3.48 19.87 7.42
CA GLY A 780 4.34 19.29 8.46
C GLY A 780 4.36 17.76 8.53
N MET A 781 3.64 17.05 7.63
CA MET A 781 3.71 15.59 7.54
C MET A 781 4.76 15.06 6.56
N ASN A 782 5.56 15.95 5.93
CA ASN A 782 6.65 15.54 5.04
C ASN A 782 7.70 14.65 5.74
N ASP A 783 7.87 14.82 7.05
CA ASP A 783 8.77 13.99 7.85
C ASP A 783 8.21 12.57 8.07
N VAL A 784 6.88 12.42 8.03
CA VAL A 784 6.21 11.13 8.22
C VAL A 784 6.10 10.38 6.90
N TYR A 785 5.65 11.04 5.84
CA TYR A 785 5.46 10.40 4.55
C TYR A 785 5.69 11.40 3.41
N THR A 786 6.58 11.05 2.50
CA THR A 786 6.72 11.73 1.20
C THR A 786 6.68 10.69 0.10
N ALA A 787 5.93 10.96 -0.97
CA ALA A 787 5.96 10.16 -2.18
C ALA A 787 6.53 11.00 -3.33
N ARG A 788 7.55 10.47 -4.00
CA ARG A 788 8.03 11.00 -5.28
C ARG A 788 7.95 9.90 -6.32
N ALA A 789 7.40 10.21 -7.47
CA ALA A 789 7.23 9.23 -8.52
C ALA A 789 7.98 9.68 -9.77
N THR A 790 8.68 8.75 -10.42
CA THR A 790 9.47 9.01 -11.63
C THR A 790 9.01 8.11 -12.77
N LEU A 791 8.92 8.71 -13.96
CA LEU A 791 8.61 8.01 -15.20
C LEU A 791 9.88 7.32 -15.70
N LEU A 792 9.81 6.03 -16.00
CA LEU A 792 10.94 5.26 -16.54
C LEU A 792 10.89 5.22 -18.07
N TRP A 793 12.02 4.85 -18.70
CA TRP A 793 12.17 4.86 -20.15
C TRP A 793 11.13 4.06 -20.95
N PRO A 794 10.51 2.94 -20.48
CA PRO A 794 9.51 2.24 -21.27
C PRO A 794 8.28 3.11 -21.59
N MET A 795 7.94 4.07 -20.73
CA MET A 795 6.85 5.01 -21.00
C MET A 795 7.18 5.98 -22.15
N LEU A 796 8.46 6.31 -22.38
CA LEU A 796 8.87 7.11 -23.53
C LEU A 796 8.64 6.36 -24.84
N LEU A 797 8.83 5.03 -24.84
CA LEU A 797 8.50 4.21 -26.00
C LEU A 797 6.99 4.18 -26.27
N VAL A 798 6.16 4.06 -25.23
CA VAL A 798 4.69 4.15 -25.37
C VAL A 798 4.28 5.50 -25.94
N ALA A 799 4.90 6.59 -25.49
CA ALA A 799 4.68 7.93 -26.04
C ALA A 799 5.06 8.02 -27.52
N ALA A 800 6.21 7.46 -27.92
CA ALA A 800 6.62 7.38 -29.33
C ALA A 800 5.62 6.56 -30.17
N GLY A 801 5.16 5.42 -29.64
CA GLY A 801 4.11 4.60 -30.28
C GLY A 801 2.79 5.37 -30.44
N ALA A 802 2.39 6.13 -29.43
CA ALA A 802 1.19 6.96 -29.48
C ALA A 802 1.28 8.07 -30.56
N LEU A 803 2.45 8.70 -30.71
CA LEU A 803 2.70 9.67 -31.80
C LEU A 803 2.62 9.02 -33.18
N LEU A 804 3.14 7.79 -33.34
CA LEU A 804 3.00 7.03 -34.58
C LEU A 804 1.53 6.79 -34.92
N VAL A 805 0.72 6.34 -33.95
CA VAL A 805 -0.73 6.13 -34.14
C VAL A 805 -1.43 7.43 -34.57
N TRP A 806 -1.12 8.56 -33.92
CA TRP A 806 -1.66 9.87 -34.30
C TRP A 806 -1.26 10.27 -35.73
N GLY A 807 -0.05 9.93 -36.18
CA GLY A 807 0.36 10.11 -37.58
C GLY A 807 -0.54 9.37 -38.57
N TYR A 808 -0.93 8.12 -38.25
CA TYR A 808 -1.89 7.35 -39.05
C TYR A 808 -3.29 7.96 -39.01
N ILE A 809 -3.81 8.32 -37.82
CA ILE A 809 -5.11 8.99 -37.66
C ILE A 809 -5.17 10.29 -38.46
N ALA A 810 -4.13 11.14 -38.37
CA ALA A 810 -4.05 12.39 -39.11
C ALA A 810 -4.05 12.14 -40.64
N ARG A 811 -3.37 11.08 -41.11
CA ARG A 811 -3.40 10.68 -42.51
C ARG A 811 -4.79 10.20 -42.94
N THR A 812 -5.53 9.51 -42.08
CA THR A 812 -6.93 9.12 -42.35
C THR A 812 -7.84 10.34 -42.46
N ILE A 813 -7.72 11.28 -41.53
CA ILE A 813 -8.51 12.52 -41.53
C ILE A 813 -8.23 13.35 -42.79
N ARG A 814 -6.96 13.45 -43.21
CA ARG A 814 -6.58 14.17 -44.44
C ARG A 814 -6.97 13.42 -45.72
N GLY A 815 -6.91 12.08 -45.69
CA GLY A 815 -7.18 11.22 -46.85
C GLY A 815 -8.65 10.85 -47.04
N GLY A 816 -9.53 11.22 -46.10
CA GLY A 816 -10.96 10.85 -46.01
C GLY A 816 -11.88 11.45 -47.07
N GLY A 817 -11.36 11.75 -48.26
CA GLY A 817 -12.15 12.11 -49.43
C GLY A 817 -11.99 11.09 -50.55
N ARG A 818 -11.91 9.78 -50.25
CA ARG A 818 -12.05 8.80 -51.32
C ARG A 818 -13.52 8.84 -51.77
N PRO A 819 -13.81 9.30 -53.01
CA PRO A 819 -15.18 9.32 -53.50
C PRO A 819 -15.74 7.90 -53.41
N CYS A 820 -17.04 7.77 -53.19
CA CYS A 820 -17.76 6.51 -53.39
C CYS A 820 -17.41 6.03 -54.81
N THR A 821 -16.42 5.14 -54.92
CA THR A 821 -16.00 4.58 -56.20
C THR A 821 -17.13 3.67 -56.61
N ASP A 822 -17.90 4.15 -57.58
CA ASP A 822 -19.09 3.52 -58.12
C ASP A 822 -18.77 2.04 -58.46
N PRO A 823 -19.31 1.06 -57.70
CA PRO A 823 -18.98 -0.35 -57.90
C PRO A 823 -19.44 -0.85 -59.27
N THR A 824 -20.28 -0.10 -59.97
CA THR A 824 -20.77 -0.42 -61.32
C THR A 824 -19.75 -0.12 -62.44
N ARG A 825 -18.72 0.69 -62.19
CA ARG A 825 -17.71 1.03 -63.22
C ARG A 825 -16.60 -0.01 -63.39
N ALA A 826 -16.59 -1.08 -62.59
CA ALA A 826 -15.58 -2.13 -62.64
C ALA A 826 -15.83 -3.20 -63.73
N THR A 827 -16.89 -3.09 -64.54
CA THR A 827 -17.23 -4.09 -65.59
C THR A 827 -17.30 -3.53 -67.01
N SER A 828 -16.79 -2.33 -67.28
CA SER A 828 -16.59 -1.86 -68.67
C SER A 828 -15.27 -2.40 -69.21
N PRO A 829 -15.26 -3.34 -70.18
CA PRO A 829 -14.03 -3.69 -70.89
C PRO A 829 -13.55 -2.48 -71.70
N ALA A 830 -12.26 -2.16 -71.59
CA ALA A 830 -11.55 -1.22 -72.46
C ALA A 830 -10.83 -1.98 -73.57
#